data_AF-A0AA43CIH1-F1
#
_entry.id   AF-A0AA43CIH1-F1
#
_cell.length_a   1.000
_cell.length_b   1.000
_cell.length_c   1.000
_cell.angle_alpha   90.00
_cell.angle_beta   90.00
_cell.angle_gamma   90.00
#
_symmetry.space_group_name_H-M   'P 1'
#
loop_
_entity.id
_entity.type
_entity.pdbx_description
1 polymer ?
#
loop_
_entity_poly.entity_id
_entity_poly.type
_entity_poly.pdbx_seq_one_letter_code
_entity_poly.pdbx_strand_id
1 'polypeptide(L)'
;MKDMQRLMTMEKSRLGVLLIILLIGFVILTSPVSAVAPHPDAIEKWKAEGVLEQKLANLRAFKEAGGCSAEEHTPISLDRFGRPLALASDQTFQASIIVILVDFSDNEMSAGVSTTPAQFDSVLFSNDYHNPTGSMVDYYKENSYGDFVVRGDILGPYRMTLPYAYYVGNDDGLSRGPELTADALDSARLHVANWNQYDINNDDICDGLVIIHAGAGAEAGAVGIWSHKSNIPAVYIDGVQISAYTMNPEETGNEISPIGVFCHEYGHFLGLPDLYDISDAVGSNGLGDWALMATGSYNAGSRQPAHLTAWSKAEIGFLSLLEVNSNMSQVEFPHVEENRVAYRLQNSLSTAYEYWIVENRQQVGFDVGLPSSGLCIYHVDKQAPGPSNQNPEWYRVAMEQADGENALAFGGSRGDGGDVWPGSSDSREFHDQSVPNSRTNLLGTLSNGVTTRIGLWNISNSGMTMTADLDEDWSHPWPLLVDHDSVFFDDAQPGGDGDGILDPGETISFYVTMTNAMRLSYNATIRLETNHPSVTFNTDEVLLSPQFDDSDQSNLTPITFTLAETFVPTIDSFSLTIECDSIAGTPYNGWTSKTFGLEVSLGPPQILIVDDDRGADYENVYTQAVHYDLGIPYSVWHKADKSSPTGDELKKYPKVFWHTGDWAEDVFTAADVTAMKAYLDAGGDLMISSISGAQSLNALDVGFLNDYLGANYTGSLLWPFFQGVSGNQLGDGTKYRYMPSAPSSMLDLVTTVSGGQAAFTLGGKTDICGVSKQTTYNSILLTFPIEYLSDAFTHQSYNTKAELFARVVDFFGGIPLGVDDGDPHAALPDNFDLHQNYPNPFNPSTTISYTLRRPTDGSLPTTNLSIYNLLGRRVVTLVDKVQIPGTYEVEWDGSAHTGQPVASGVYFYKLSRGTDSQSKKMILLK
;
A
#
# COMPACT_ATOMS: atom_id res chain seq x y z
N MET A 1 -67.14 -29.57 -20.07
CA MET A 1 -66.11 -30.44 -20.71
C MET A 1 -65.48 -29.79 -21.96
N LYS A 2 -65.35 -28.46 -21.99
CA LYS A 2 -64.41 -27.68 -22.81
C LYS A 2 -64.13 -26.34 -22.09
N ASP A 3 -63.93 -26.44 -20.76
CA ASP A 3 -63.63 -25.36 -19.79
C ASP A 3 -62.34 -25.69 -19.03
N MET A 4 -61.21 -25.91 -19.70
CA MET A 4 -60.00 -26.31 -18.96
C MET A 4 -58.69 -25.96 -19.64
N GLN A 5 -58.59 -24.83 -20.36
CA GLN A 5 -57.28 -24.48 -20.94
C GLN A 5 -56.97 -23.02 -21.28
N ARG A 6 -57.74 -22.00 -20.85
CA ARG A 6 -57.36 -20.61 -21.23
C ARG A 6 -57.50 -19.51 -20.18
N LEU A 7 -57.66 -19.84 -18.91
CA LEU A 7 -57.70 -18.85 -17.82
C LEU A 7 -56.98 -19.30 -16.53
N MET A 8 -55.96 -20.15 -16.66
CA MET A 8 -55.05 -20.53 -15.56
C MET A 8 -53.59 -20.37 -16.00
N THR A 9 -53.00 -19.21 -15.70
CA THR A 9 -51.54 -19.04 -15.50
C THR A 9 -51.21 -17.80 -14.66
N MET A 10 -52.11 -17.45 -13.73
CA MET A 10 -51.82 -16.64 -12.55
C MET A 10 -52.48 -17.36 -11.37
N GLU A 11 -51.81 -17.38 -10.22
CA GLU A 11 -52.19 -18.06 -8.96
C GLU A 11 -51.92 -19.57 -8.85
N LYS A 12 -50.70 -19.91 -8.41
CA LYS A 12 -50.45 -21.03 -7.49
C LYS A 12 -49.34 -20.67 -6.50
N SER A 13 -49.73 -20.07 -5.36
CA SER A 13 -49.13 -20.31 -4.03
C SER A 13 -49.77 -19.46 -2.93
N ARG A 14 -51.11 -19.34 -2.89
CA ARG A 14 -51.81 -18.79 -1.71
C ARG A 14 -53.08 -19.59 -1.42
N LEU A 15 -52.91 -20.76 -0.81
CA LEU A 15 -53.94 -21.34 0.06
C LEU A 15 -53.25 -22.31 1.05
N GLY A 16 -52.80 -21.73 2.15
CA GLY A 16 -52.24 -22.41 3.32
C GLY A 16 -52.42 -21.53 4.56
N VAL A 17 -53.60 -20.94 4.73
CA VAL A 17 -54.01 -20.20 5.93
C VAL A 17 -55.46 -20.58 6.22
N LEU A 18 -55.65 -21.61 7.04
CA LEU A 18 -56.70 -21.68 8.06
C LEU A 18 -56.56 -23.00 8.84
N LEU A 19 -55.61 -23.05 9.78
CA LEU A 19 -55.81 -23.66 11.10
C LEU A 19 -54.59 -23.33 11.97
N ILE A 20 -54.84 -23.09 13.25
CA ILE A 20 -53.90 -22.73 14.33
C ILE A 20 -53.75 -21.21 14.55
N ILE A 21 -54.84 -20.62 15.04
CA ILE A 21 -54.77 -19.66 16.15
C ILE A 21 -54.69 -20.51 17.41
N LEU A 22 -53.52 -20.57 18.05
CA LEU A 22 -53.26 -20.81 19.49
C LEU A 22 -51.81 -21.22 19.69
N LEU A 23 -50.91 -20.23 19.76
CA LEU A 23 -49.79 -20.23 20.70
C LEU A 23 -49.15 -18.84 20.72
N ILE A 24 -49.22 -18.24 21.89
CA ILE A 24 -48.60 -16.99 22.30
C ILE A 24 -47.08 -17.14 22.16
N GLY A 25 -46.45 -16.23 21.44
CA GLY A 25 -45.01 -16.07 21.35
C GLY A 25 -44.71 -14.68 20.83
N PHE A 26 -44.27 -13.80 21.72
CA PHE A 26 -43.70 -12.49 21.42
C PHE A 26 -42.73 -12.61 20.23
N VAL A 27 -43.04 -11.97 19.11
CA VAL A 27 -42.03 -11.69 18.08
C VAL A 27 -41.31 -10.44 18.55
N ILE A 28 -40.16 -10.63 19.20
CA ILE A 28 -39.18 -9.55 19.36
C ILE A 28 -38.66 -9.29 17.95
N LEU A 29 -39.01 -8.12 17.39
CA LEU A 29 -38.33 -7.57 16.24
C LEU A 29 -36.88 -7.37 16.66
N THR A 30 -35.99 -8.18 16.11
CA THR A 30 -34.54 -8.07 16.33
C THR A 30 -34.00 -7.04 15.38
N SER A 31 -33.14 -6.22 15.91
CA SER A 31 -32.68 -5.02 15.25
C SER A 31 -31.19 -4.94 15.47
N PRO A 32 -30.39 -4.58 14.46
CA PRO A 32 -28.93 -4.59 14.57
C PRO A 32 -28.53 -3.50 15.54
N VAL A 33 -27.40 -3.60 16.23
CA VAL A 33 -26.77 -2.61 17.11
C VAL A 33 -25.21 -3.08 17.19
N SER A 34 -24.10 -2.27 17.14
CA SER A 34 -22.59 -2.58 17.23
C SER A 34 -21.56 -1.94 18.30
N ALA A 35 -20.86 -2.63 19.26
CA ALA A 35 -19.93 -2.06 20.31
C ALA A 35 -18.66 -1.25 19.87
N VAL A 36 -17.88 -0.60 20.77
CA VAL A 36 -16.58 0.03 20.38
C VAL A 36 -15.47 -0.98 19.99
N ALA A 37 -14.55 -0.58 19.09
CA ALA A 37 -13.42 -1.38 18.63
C ALA A 37 -12.45 -1.78 19.77
N PRO A 38 -11.84 -2.98 19.75
CA PRO A 38 -10.78 -3.34 20.70
C PRO A 38 -9.55 -2.44 20.62
N HIS A 39 -8.94 -2.11 21.76
CA HIS A 39 -7.65 -1.42 21.79
C HIS A 39 -6.50 -2.35 21.33
N PRO A 40 -5.45 -1.85 20.65
CA PRO A 40 -4.33 -2.68 20.20
C PRO A 40 -3.67 -3.50 21.31
N ASP A 41 -3.38 -2.87 22.44
CA ASP A 41 -2.79 -3.56 23.60
C ASP A 41 -3.69 -4.69 24.12
N ALA A 42 -5.01 -4.55 24.00
CA ALA A 42 -5.97 -5.58 24.36
C ALA A 42 -5.88 -6.77 23.39
N ILE A 43 -5.78 -6.51 22.08
CA ILE A 43 -5.59 -7.54 21.06
C ILE A 43 -4.31 -8.32 21.32
N GLU A 44 -3.18 -7.63 21.56
CA GLU A 44 -1.91 -8.27 21.88
C GLU A 44 -1.99 -9.13 23.14
N LYS A 45 -2.61 -8.58 24.19
CA LYS A 45 -2.84 -9.30 25.45
C LYS A 45 -3.69 -10.55 25.24
N TRP A 46 -4.81 -10.46 24.54
CA TRP A 46 -5.70 -11.61 24.31
C TRP A 46 -5.10 -12.66 23.39
N LYS A 47 -4.23 -12.27 22.45
CA LYS A 47 -3.41 -13.21 21.68
C LYS A 47 -2.49 -14.00 22.61
N ALA A 48 -1.79 -13.31 23.51
CA ALA A 48 -0.91 -13.95 24.48
C ALA A 48 -1.66 -14.86 25.48
N GLU A 49 -2.88 -14.50 25.85
CA GLU A 49 -3.74 -15.27 26.76
C GLU A 49 -4.52 -16.39 26.06
N GLY A 50 -4.55 -16.43 24.72
CA GLY A 50 -5.29 -17.43 23.94
C GLY A 50 -6.82 -17.26 23.98
N VAL A 51 -7.30 -16.04 24.25
CA VAL A 51 -8.74 -15.73 24.40
C VAL A 51 -9.30 -14.81 23.30
N LEU A 52 -8.45 -14.33 22.38
CA LEU A 52 -8.85 -13.39 21.33
C LEU A 52 -10.06 -13.88 20.53
N GLU A 53 -10.04 -15.13 20.07
CA GLU A 53 -11.14 -15.70 19.27
C GLU A 53 -12.47 -15.72 20.02
N GLN A 54 -12.44 -16.03 21.33
CA GLN A 54 -13.64 -16.04 22.16
C GLN A 54 -14.18 -14.62 22.35
N LYS A 55 -13.30 -13.64 22.60
CA LYS A 55 -13.66 -12.22 22.73
C LYS A 55 -14.31 -11.70 21.45
N LEU A 56 -13.67 -11.95 20.30
CA LEU A 56 -14.21 -11.57 19.00
C LEU A 56 -15.52 -12.31 18.67
N ALA A 57 -15.68 -13.57 19.10
CA ALA A 57 -16.94 -14.31 18.93
C ALA A 57 -18.09 -13.72 19.77
N ASN A 58 -17.83 -13.33 21.01
CA ASN A 58 -18.84 -12.68 21.86
C ASN A 58 -19.26 -11.33 21.28
N LEU A 59 -18.29 -10.53 20.83
CA LEU A 59 -18.54 -9.25 20.16
C LEU A 59 -19.38 -9.44 18.88
N ARG A 60 -19.05 -10.45 18.07
CA ARG A 60 -19.84 -10.82 16.87
C ARG A 60 -21.28 -11.19 17.23
N ALA A 61 -21.47 -12.07 18.20
CA ALA A 61 -22.81 -12.49 18.64
C ALA A 61 -23.64 -11.31 19.17
N PHE A 62 -23.01 -10.38 19.89
CA PHE A 62 -23.64 -9.14 20.33
C PHE A 62 -24.04 -8.25 19.16
N LYS A 63 -23.19 -8.13 18.13
CA LYS A 63 -23.48 -7.38 16.90
C LYS A 63 -24.64 -7.99 16.11
N GLU A 64 -24.69 -9.31 15.99
CA GLU A 64 -25.77 -10.05 15.33
C GLU A 64 -27.11 -9.94 16.08
N ALA A 65 -27.07 -9.89 17.43
CA ALA A 65 -28.24 -9.66 18.28
C ALA A 65 -28.65 -8.17 18.35
N GLY A 66 -27.68 -7.33 18.01
CA GLY A 66 -27.74 -5.90 17.97
C GLY A 66 -27.46 -5.16 19.28
N GLY A 67 -26.20 -4.78 19.53
CA GLY A 67 -25.79 -3.70 20.48
C GLY A 67 -24.85 -2.62 19.87
N CYS A 68 -25.28 -1.33 19.60
CA CYS A 68 -24.83 -0.07 18.83
C CYS A 68 -25.18 0.31 17.32
N SER A 69 -26.44 0.45 16.86
CA SER A 69 -26.80 0.68 15.45
C SER A 69 -27.42 2.05 15.24
N ALA A 70 -27.41 2.43 13.97
CA ALA A 70 -28.10 3.58 13.42
C ALA A 70 -29.64 3.43 13.31
N GLU A 71 -30.19 2.23 13.05
CA GLU A 71 -31.59 2.08 12.61
C GLU A 71 -32.63 1.98 13.73
N GLU A 72 -32.20 1.91 15.00
CA GLU A 72 -33.11 1.88 16.14
C GLU A 72 -32.92 3.01 17.12
N HIS A 73 -33.96 3.84 17.17
CA HIS A 73 -34.13 4.92 18.13
C HIS A 73 -32.86 5.76 18.24
N THR A 74 -32.45 6.41 17.14
CA THR A 74 -31.66 7.64 17.25
C THR A 74 -32.48 8.60 18.09
N PRO A 75 -32.11 8.88 19.35
CA PRO A 75 -32.87 9.83 20.16
C PRO A 75 -32.84 11.22 19.51
N ILE A 76 -31.82 11.45 18.68
CA ILE A 76 -31.61 12.67 17.93
C ILE A 76 -31.56 12.29 16.43
N SER A 77 -32.70 12.35 15.73
CA SER A 77 -32.74 12.10 14.27
C SER A 77 -32.69 13.41 13.48
N LEU A 78 -32.01 13.39 12.34
CA LEU A 78 -31.82 14.57 11.48
C LEU A 78 -33.12 15.27 11.06
N ASP A 79 -34.14 14.47 10.74
CA ASP A 79 -35.46 14.93 10.34
C ASP A 79 -36.16 15.77 11.45
N ARG A 80 -35.74 15.58 12.71
CA ARG A 80 -36.32 16.24 13.90
C ARG A 80 -35.67 17.57 14.26
N PHE A 81 -34.55 17.94 13.64
CA PHE A 81 -34.00 19.31 13.77
C PHE A 81 -34.84 20.35 13.02
N GLY A 82 -35.80 19.93 12.19
CA GLY A 82 -36.68 20.81 11.42
C GLY A 82 -35.97 21.68 10.38
N ARG A 83 -34.63 21.60 10.29
CA ARG A 83 -33.72 22.34 9.41
C ARG A 83 -32.39 21.57 9.29
N PRO A 84 -31.71 21.60 8.14
CA PRO A 84 -30.33 21.14 8.07
C PRO A 84 -29.43 22.06 8.92
N LEU A 85 -28.73 21.52 9.92
CA LEU A 85 -27.67 22.25 10.67
C LEU A 85 -26.48 22.61 9.78
N ALA A 86 -26.45 22.12 8.54
CA ALA A 86 -25.44 22.43 7.53
C ALA A 86 -25.41 23.90 7.07
N LEU A 87 -26.44 24.69 7.39
CA LEU A 87 -26.45 26.14 7.17
C LEU A 87 -26.11 26.84 8.49
N ALA A 88 -25.04 27.65 8.50
CA ALA A 88 -24.62 28.42 9.66
C ALA A 88 -25.82 29.12 10.33
N SER A 89 -25.99 28.85 11.62
CA SER A 89 -27.15 29.21 12.43
C SER A 89 -26.71 30.17 13.54
N ASP A 90 -27.51 31.21 13.81
CA ASP A 90 -27.30 32.07 15.00
C ASP A 90 -27.69 31.35 16.32
N GLN A 91 -28.19 30.11 16.24
CA GLN A 91 -28.62 29.31 17.39
C GLN A 91 -27.89 27.97 17.45
N THR A 92 -27.19 27.75 18.55
CA THR A 92 -26.61 26.45 18.92
C THR A 92 -27.71 25.53 19.44
N PHE A 93 -27.85 24.34 18.85
CA PHE A 93 -28.68 23.26 19.38
C PHE A 93 -28.00 22.64 20.59
N GLN A 94 -28.78 22.38 21.64
CA GLN A 94 -28.30 21.74 22.86
C GLN A 94 -29.06 20.43 23.07
N ALA A 95 -28.34 19.30 23.02
CA ALA A 95 -28.86 18.03 23.51
C ALA A 95 -28.72 17.98 25.04
N SER A 96 -29.68 17.35 25.72
CA SER A 96 -29.69 17.21 27.17
C SER A 96 -29.72 15.73 27.57
N ILE A 97 -28.61 15.21 28.08
CA ILE A 97 -28.43 13.80 28.41
C ILE A 97 -28.41 13.58 29.92
N ILE A 98 -28.62 12.34 30.34
CA ILE A 98 -28.49 11.92 31.74
C ILE A 98 -27.38 10.89 31.90
N VAL A 99 -26.47 11.12 32.84
CA VAL A 99 -25.38 10.21 33.18
C VAL A 99 -25.64 9.59 34.54
N ILE A 100 -25.62 8.26 34.63
CA ILE A 100 -25.80 7.51 35.87
C ILE A 100 -24.51 6.76 36.18
N LEU A 101 -23.86 7.15 37.27
CA LEU A 101 -22.70 6.46 37.83
C LEU A 101 -23.18 5.26 38.67
N VAL A 102 -22.60 4.09 38.46
CA VAL A 102 -22.94 2.87 39.20
C VAL A 102 -21.71 2.13 39.72
N ASP A 103 -21.84 1.56 40.93
CA ASP A 103 -20.81 0.73 41.54
C ASP A 103 -21.38 -0.55 42.18
N PHE A 104 -20.50 -1.42 42.67
CA PHE A 104 -20.86 -2.80 43.04
C PHE A 104 -20.22 -3.22 44.36
N SER A 105 -20.77 -4.25 45.00
CA SER A 105 -20.27 -4.76 46.29
C SER A 105 -18.85 -5.35 46.25
N ASP A 106 -18.42 -5.78 45.07
CA ASP A 106 -17.17 -6.45 44.74
C ASP A 106 -16.29 -5.63 43.77
N ASN A 107 -16.79 -4.47 43.30
CA ASN A 107 -16.04 -3.51 42.51
C ASN A 107 -16.60 -2.10 42.78
N GLU A 108 -15.98 -1.38 43.71
CA GLU A 108 -16.45 -0.05 44.15
C GLU A 108 -15.86 1.05 43.27
N MET A 109 -16.68 2.05 42.94
CA MET A 109 -16.22 3.23 42.23
C MET A 109 -15.25 4.00 43.14
N SER A 110 -14.19 4.55 42.56
CA SER A 110 -13.06 5.15 43.27
C SER A 110 -12.14 4.22 44.06
N ALA A 111 -12.27 2.90 43.93
CA ALA A 111 -11.30 1.97 44.53
C ALA A 111 -9.94 1.97 43.81
N GLY A 112 -9.92 2.21 42.49
CA GLY A 112 -8.72 2.26 41.64
C GLY A 112 -8.26 3.68 41.34
N VAL A 113 -9.16 4.52 40.83
CA VAL A 113 -8.91 5.93 40.49
C VAL A 113 -9.86 6.84 41.28
N SER A 114 -9.36 7.87 41.95
CA SER A 114 -10.26 8.82 42.64
C SER A 114 -11.16 9.55 41.63
N THR A 115 -12.43 9.14 41.55
CA THR A 115 -13.44 9.72 40.66
C THR A 115 -14.58 10.33 41.48
N THR A 116 -15.18 11.39 40.94
CA THR A 116 -16.30 12.10 41.55
C THR A 116 -17.22 12.56 40.44
N PRO A 117 -18.52 12.80 40.72
CA PRO A 117 -19.42 13.41 39.73
C PRO A 117 -18.84 14.69 39.12
N ALA A 118 -18.14 15.52 39.90
CA ALA A 118 -17.50 16.74 39.40
C ALA A 118 -16.31 16.47 38.44
N GLN A 119 -15.61 15.35 38.58
CA GLN A 119 -14.56 14.97 37.64
C GLN A 119 -15.15 14.47 36.32
N PHE A 120 -16.23 13.67 36.35
CA PHE A 120 -16.95 13.31 35.13
C PHE A 120 -17.59 14.52 34.46
N ASP A 121 -18.10 15.47 35.24
CA ASP A 121 -18.58 16.76 34.71
C ASP A 121 -17.45 17.49 33.99
N SER A 122 -16.23 17.47 34.54
CA SER A 122 -15.04 18.03 33.89
C SER A 122 -14.67 17.38 32.56
N VAL A 123 -14.91 16.07 32.40
CA VAL A 123 -14.57 15.30 31.20
C VAL A 123 -15.68 15.42 30.14
N LEU A 124 -16.94 15.39 30.56
CA LEU A 124 -18.09 15.35 29.67
C LEU A 124 -18.65 16.74 29.35
N PHE A 125 -18.83 17.60 30.35
CA PHE A 125 -19.69 18.79 30.22
C PHE A 125 -19.01 20.13 30.52
N SER A 126 -17.78 20.15 31.02
CA SER A 126 -17.13 21.38 31.44
C SER A 126 -16.60 22.21 30.28
N ASN A 127 -16.77 23.54 30.40
CA ASN A 127 -16.08 24.53 29.57
C ASN A 127 -14.85 25.13 30.27
N ASP A 128 -14.49 24.63 31.47
CA ASP A 128 -13.40 25.15 32.30
C ASP A 128 -12.06 24.48 31.97
N TYR A 129 -11.00 25.27 32.13
CA TYR A 129 -9.58 25.00 31.83
C TYR A 129 -8.96 23.76 32.54
N HIS A 130 -9.75 22.97 33.27
CA HIS A 130 -9.29 21.80 34.03
C HIS A 130 -9.10 20.53 33.19
N ASN A 131 -9.60 20.51 31.95
CA ASN A 131 -9.30 19.47 30.97
C ASN A 131 -8.54 20.10 29.77
N PRO A 132 -7.20 20.13 29.80
CA PRO A 132 -6.40 20.87 28.82
C PRO A 132 -6.48 20.33 27.39
N THR A 133 -7.03 19.12 27.22
CA THR A 133 -7.26 18.47 25.92
C THR A 133 -8.71 18.57 25.43
N GLY A 134 -9.59 19.25 26.18
CA GLY A 134 -11.00 19.44 25.83
C GLY A 134 -11.95 18.36 26.38
N SER A 135 -13.22 18.72 26.51
CA SER A 135 -14.33 17.86 26.96
C SER A 135 -15.12 17.28 25.78
N MET A 136 -16.05 16.35 26.06
CA MET A 136 -17.01 15.86 25.06
C MET A 136 -17.85 16.99 24.43
N VAL A 137 -18.19 18.04 25.20
CA VAL A 137 -18.81 19.26 24.65
C VAL A 137 -17.90 19.90 23.61
N ASP A 138 -16.62 20.11 23.95
CA ASP A 138 -15.69 20.81 23.08
C ASP A 138 -15.52 20.03 21.77
N TYR A 139 -15.44 18.69 21.87
CA TYR A 139 -15.36 17.79 20.71
C TYR A 139 -16.54 17.95 19.75
N TYR A 140 -17.77 17.84 20.27
CA TYR A 140 -18.96 17.94 19.41
C TYR A 140 -19.19 19.35 18.89
N LYS A 141 -18.85 20.37 19.70
CA LYS A 141 -18.90 21.77 19.29
C LYS A 141 -17.91 22.07 18.16
N GLU A 142 -16.70 21.51 18.21
CA GLU A 142 -15.72 21.64 17.12
C GLU A 142 -16.23 20.93 15.86
N ASN A 143 -16.66 19.66 15.99
CA ASN A 143 -17.15 18.88 14.86
C ASN A 143 -18.39 19.48 14.17
N SER A 144 -19.24 20.19 14.91
CA SER A 144 -20.43 20.87 14.43
C SER A 144 -20.21 22.35 14.10
N TYR A 145 -18.96 22.84 14.15
CA TYR A 145 -18.61 24.24 13.89
C TYR A 145 -19.40 25.24 14.77
N GLY A 146 -19.66 24.89 16.03
CA GLY A 146 -20.36 25.70 17.02
C GLY A 146 -21.88 25.49 17.12
N ASP A 147 -22.47 24.71 16.22
CA ASP A 147 -23.94 24.59 16.13
C ASP A 147 -24.57 23.52 17.03
N PHE A 148 -23.78 22.64 17.65
CA PHE A 148 -24.28 21.55 18.47
C PHE A 148 -23.42 21.41 19.73
N VAL A 149 -24.09 21.27 20.88
CA VAL A 149 -23.45 20.99 22.17
C VAL A 149 -24.22 19.92 22.93
N VAL A 150 -23.51 19.09 23.66
CA VAL A 150 -24.08 18.05 24.53
C VAL A 150 -23.94 18.51 25.98
N ARG A 151 -25.04 18.58 26.74
CA ARG A 151 -25.02 18.89 28.18
C ARG A 151 -25.82 17.83 28.92
N GLY A 152 -25.65 17.75 30.23
CA GLY A 152 -26.42 16.80 31.01
C GLY A 152 -26.24 16.91 32.52
N ASP A 153 -26.97 16.06 33.23
CA ASP A 153 -26.83 15.89 34.68
C ASP A 153 -26.07 14.58 34.98
N ILE A 154 -25.29 14.58 36.06
CA ILE A 154 -24.56 13.40 36.55
C ILE A 154 -25.13 12.97 37.90
N LEU A 155 -25.59 11.72 37.97
CA LEU A 155 -26.19 11.13 39.17
C LEU A 155 -25.35 9.97 39.71
N GLY A 156 -25.43 9.75 41.02
CA GLY A 156 -24.71 8.65 41.69
C GLY A 156 -23.35 9.06 42.27
N PRO A 157 -22.47 8.08 42.58
CA PRO A 157 -22.62 6.65 42.28
C PRO A 157 -23.76 5.97 43.05
N TYR A 158 -24.48 5.09 42.37
CA TYR A 158 -25.48 4.20 42.97
C TYR A 158 -24.93 2.77 43.06
N ARG A 159 -25.02 2.18 44.26
CA ARG A 159 -24.62 0.79 44.50
C ARG A 159 -25.68 -0.17 43.98
N MET A 160 -25.32 -0.96 42.97
CA MET A 160 -26.17 -2.02 42.42
C MET A 160 -26.36 -3.15 43.45
N THR A 161 -27.52 -3.81 43.39
CA THR A 161 -27.86 -4.88 44.35
C THR A 161 -27.07 -6.17 44.06
N LEU A 162 -26.78 -6.43 42.78
CA LEU A 162 -25.99 -7.57 42.34
C LEU A 162 -24.51 -7.18 42.19
N PRO A 163 -23.57 -8.14 42.35
CA PRO A 163 -22.14 -7.89 42.20
C PRO A 163 -21.72 -7.60 40.75
N TYR A 164 -20.60 -6.91 40.54
CA TYR A 164 -20.00 -6.60 39.24
C TYR A 164 -19.78 -7.87 38.42
N ALA A 165 -19.26 -8.93 39.03
CA ALA A 165 -19.07 -10.22 38.36
C ALA A 165 -20.38 -10.81 37.79
N TYR A 166 -21.54 -10.47 38.36
CA TYR A 166 -22.83 -10.86 37.78
C TYR A 166 -23.05 -10.16 36.44
N TYR A 167 -22.84 -8.85 36.36
CA TYR A 167 -23.08 -8.08 35.14
C TYR A 167 -22.00 -8.33 34.08
N VAL A 168 -20.74 -8.52 34.47
CA VAL A 168 -19.65 -8.90 33.54
C VAL A 168 -19.94 -10.25 32.86
N GLY A 169 -20.49 -11.23 33.57
CA GLY A 169 -20.84 -12.51 32.99
C GLY A 169 -19.66 -13.25 32.34
N ASN A 170 -19.90 -13.94 31.24
CA ASN A 170 -18.88 -14.67 30.47
C ASN A 170 -18.55 -13.99 29.13
N ASP A 171 -19.14 -12.84 28.89
CA ASP A 171 -19.16 -12.13 27.61
C ASP A 171 -18.96 -10.63 27.80
N ASP A 172 -18.24 -10.25 28.87
CA ASP A 172 -17.85 -8.87 29.13
C ASP A 172 -19.04 -7.91 29.21
N GLY A 173 -20.15 -8.38 29.79
CA GLY A 173 -21.37 -7.60 29.99
C GLY A 173 -22.18 -7.29 28.74
N LEU A 174 -21.81 -7.81 27.57
CA LEU A 174 -22.53 -7.58 26.32
C LEU A 174 -23.99 -8.07 26.40
N SER A 175 -24.28 -9.24 26.98
CA SER A 175 -25.66 -9.73 27.13
C SER A 175 -26.42 -9.15 28.33
N ARG A 176 -25.70 -8.62 29.33
CA ARG A 176 -26.28 -8.19 30.62
C ARG A 176 -26.31 -6.69 30.84
N GLY A 177 -25.74 -5.91 29.92
CA GLY A 177 -25.87 -4.46 29.88
C GLY A 177 -27.32 -3.97 30.06
N PRO A 178 -28.34 -4.56 29.37
CA PRO A 178 -29.72 -4.14 29.54
C PRO A 178 -30.27 -4.32 30.97
N GLU A 179 -29.84 -5.38 31.66
CA GLU A 179 -30.20 -5.62 33.07
C GLU A 179 -29.55 -4.57 33.98
N LEU A 180 -28.25 -4.29 33.78
CA LEU A 180 -27.54 -3.26 34.54
C LEU A 180 -28.18 -1.88 34.34
N THR A 181 -28.50 -1.51 33.10
CA THR A 181 -29.15 -0.25 32.78
C THR A 181 -30.52 -0.14 33.45
N ALA A 182 -31.32 -1.20 33.48
CA ALA A 182 -32.61 -1.20 34.16
C ALA A 182 -32.46 -1.00 35.69
N ASP A 183 -31.51 -1.69 36.32
CA ASP A 183 -31.22 -1.55 37.76
C ASP A 183 -30.70 -0.13 38.12
N ALA A 184 -29.84 0.42 37.26
CA ALA A 184 -29.33 1.77 37.37
C ALA A 184 -30.45 2.81 37.27
N LEU A 185 -31.33 2.66 36.28
CA LEU A 185 -32.48 3.53 36.05
C LEU A 185 -33.47 3.48 37.22
N ASP A 186 -33.77 2.29 37.76
CA ASP A 186 -34.63 2.12 38.92
C ASP A 186 -34.07 2.83 40.17
N SER A 187 -32.74 2.84 40.32
CA SER A 187 -32.05 3.54 41.42
C SER A 187 -32.05 5.06 41.25
N ALA A 188 -31.91 5.55 40.02
CA ALA A 188 -31.77 6.97 39.73
C ALA A 188 -33.10 7.72 39.55
N ARG A 189 -34.15 7.07 39.03
CA ARG A 189 -35.33 7.77 38.48
C ARG A 189 -36.10 8.66 39.45
N LEU A 190 -36.09 8.34 40.74
CA LEU A 190 -36.76 9.14 41.78
C LEU A 190 -35.93 10.35 42.23
N HIS A 191 -34.66 10.43 41.82
CA HIS A 191 -33.77 11.55 42.10
C HIS A 191 -33.81 12.63 41.01
N VAL A 192 -34.51 12.38 39.90
CA VAL A 192 -34.80 13.35 38.85
C VAL A 192 -36.20 13.91 39.08
N ALA A 193 -36.33 15.23 39.14
CA ALA A 193 -37.62 15.87 39.45
C ALA A 193 -38.59 15.93 38.25
N ASN A 194 -38.07 15.97 37.02
CA ASN A 194 -38.85 16.04 35.79
C ASN A 194 -38.02 15.49 34.61
N TRP A 195 -38.45 14.39 34.01
CA TRP A 195 -37.71 13.75 32.91
C TRP A 195 -37.84 14.46 31.56
N ASN A 196 -38.84 15.33 31.37
CA ASN A 196 -39.00 16.11 30.13
C ASN A 196 -37.81 17.05 29.83
N GLN A 197 -36.89 17.27 30.78
CA GLN A 197 -35.68 18.07 30.53
C GLN A 197 -34.63 17.35 29.67
N TYR A 198 -34.78 16.04 29.47
CA TYR A 198 -33.91 15.22 28.63
C TYR A 198 -34.56 14.88 27.28
N ASP A 199 -35.63 15.57 26.93
CA ASP A 199 -36.30 15.51 25.62
C ASP A 199 -36.40 16.95 25.10
N ILE A 200 -35.27 17.51 24.66
CA ILE A 200 -35.22 18.93 24.26
C ILE A 200 -35.96 19.17 22.94
N ASN A 201 -35.99 18.16 22.06
CA ASN A 201 -36.64 18.25 20.77
C ASN A 201 -38.17 18.00 20.85
N ASN A 202 -38.70 17.61 22.02
CA ASN A 202 -40.11 17.30 22.32
C ASN A 202 -40.68 16.21 21.41
N ASP A 203 -39.92 15.14 21.21
CA ASP A 203 -40.34 13.98 20.42
C ASP A 203 -40.80 12.80 21.29
N ASP A 204 -40.97 13.04 22.60
CA ASP A 204 -41.29 12.07 23.64
C ASP A 204 -40.19 11.01 23.84
N ILE A 205 -38.95 11.21 23.37
CA ILE A 205 -37.80 10.30 23.53
C ILE A 205 -36.68 11.00 24.31
N CYS A 206 -36.03 10.27 25.23
CA CYS A 206 -34.88 10.77 25.97
C CYS A 206 -33.65 10.90 25.03
N ASP A 207 -33.14 12.12 24.85
CA ASP A 207 -32.01 12.51 24.00
C ASP A 207 -30.73 11.68 24.27
N GLY A 208 -30.57 11.12 25.47
CA GLY A 208 -29.50 10.17 25.77
C GLY A 208 -29.42 9.73 27.23
N LEU A 209 -29.28 8.42 27.45
CA LEU A 209 -29.00 7.80 28.74
C LEU A 209 -27.60 7.17 28.73
N VAL A 210 -26.70 7.65 29.59
CA VAL A 210 -25.32 7.17 29.70
C VAL A 210 -25.12 6.48 31.05
N ILE A 211 -24.65 5.25 31.03
CA ILE A 211 -24.24 4.50 32.22
C ILE A 211 -22.72 4.50 32.30
N ILE A 212 -22.18 4.89 33.47
CA ILE A 212 -20.75 4.76 33.77
C ILE A 212 -20.60 3.77 34.92
N HIS A 213 -19.99 2.61 34.63
CA HIS A 213 -19.79 1.56 35.62
C HIS A 213 -18.41 1.67 36.27
N ALA A 214 -18.30 1.25 37.54
CA ALA A 214 -17.03 1.16 38.23
C ALA A 214 -16.02 0.24 37.51
N GLY A 215 -14.73 0.59 37.58
CA GLY A 215 -13.61 -0.16 37.00
C GLY A 215 -13.40 0.03 35.49
N ALA A 216 -12.37 -0.66 34.98
CA ALA A 216 -11.89 -0.53 33.61
C ALA A 216 -12.71 -1.31 32.56
N GLY A 217 -12.74 -0.79 31.34
CA GLY A 217 -13.44 -1.38 30.20
C GLY A 217 -12.74 -2.61 29.62
N ALA A 218 -13.54 -3.60 29.20
CA ALA A 218 -12.99 -4.82 28.60
C ALA A 218 -12.26 -4.54 27.28
N GLU A 219 -12.68 -3.54 26.50
CA GLU A 219 -12.07 -3.12 25.24
C GLU A 219 -10.59 -2.72 25.37
N ALA A 220 -10.17 -2.30 26.57
CA ALA A 220 -8.78 -1.97 26.92
C ALA A 220 -8.00 -3.18 27.47
N GLY A 221 -8.57 -4.38 27.38
CA GLY A 221 -7.96 -5.63 27.85
C GLY A 221 -8.17 -5.90 29.34
N ALA A 222 -9.01 -5.14 30.04
CA ALA A 222 -9.36 -5.41 31.43
C ALA A 222 -10.35 -6.59 31.55
N VAL A 223 -10.49 -7.12 32.76
CA VAL A 223 -11.65 -7.97 33.11
C VAL A 223 -12.75 -7.03 33.55
N GLY A 224 -13.74 -6.80 32.69
CA GLY A 224 -14.77 -5.80 32.93
C GLY A 224 -15.91 -5.88 31.93
N ILE A 225 -16.73 -4.84 31.92
CA ILE A 225 -17.80 -4.67 30.93
C ILE A 225 -17.19 -3.97 29.71
N TRP A 226 -17.55 -4.43 28.51
CA TRP A 226 -17.14 -3.84 27.25
C TRP A 226 -18.02 -2.63 26.93
N SER A 227 -17.43 -1.50 26.55
CA SER A 227 -18.20 -0.28 26.19
C SER A 227 -19.12 -0.48 24.99
N HIS A 228 -20.38 -0.07 25.12
CA HIS A 228 -21.39 -0.23 24.05
C HIS A 228 -22.63 0.64 24.25
N LYS A 229 -23.29 1.03 23.16
CA LYS A 229 -24.72 1.36 23.07
C LYS A 229 -25.57 0.10 22.95
N SER A 230 -26.72 0.04 23.59
CA SER A 230 -27.73 -0.99 23.29
C SER A 230 -29.11 -0.48 23.70
N ASN A 231 -30.10 -1.36 23.64
CA ASN A 231 -31.47 -1.05 23.92
C ASN A 231 -31.96 -1.78 25.17
N ILE A 232 -32.90 -1.15 25.87
CA ILE A 232 -33.73 -1.77 26.91
C ILE A 232 -35.18 -1.80 26.43
N PRO A 233 -36.03 -2.68 26.95
CA PRO A 233 -37.47 -2.55 26.77
C PRO A 233 -37.91 -1.13 27.14
N ALA A 234 -38.70 -0.48 26.28
CA ALA A 234 -39.07 0.92 26.45
C ALA A 234 -39.69 1.18 27.83
N VAL A 235 -39.07 2.11 28.57
CA VAL A 235 -39.54 2.61 29.86
C VAL A 235 -40.07 4.02 29.65
N TYR A 236 -41.24 4.33 30.18
CA TYR A 236 -41.81 5.68 30.12
C TYR A 236 -41.75 6.33 31.50
N ILE A 237 -41.09 7.49 31.59
CA ILE A 237 -41.00 8.28 32.81
C ILE A 237 -41.41 9.72 32.48
N ASP A 238 -42.43 10.22 33.18
CA ASP A 238 -43.05 11.54 32.95
C ASP A 238 -43.51 11.83 31.51
N GLY A 239 -43.68 10.80 30.68
CA GLY A 239 -44.07 10.94 29.26
C GLY A 239 -42.90 10.67 28.30
N VAL A 240 -41.66 10.76 28.78
CA VAL A 240 -40.44 10.51 27.99
C VAL A 240 -40.14 9.02 27.91
N GLN A 241 -39.91 8.54 26.68
CA GLN A 241 -39.50 7.19 26.37
C GLN A 241 -37.98 7.03 26.52
N ILE A 242 -37.58 6.02 27.28
CA ILE A 242 -36.20 5.58 27.44
C ILE A 242 -36.12 4.17 26.89
N SER A 243 -35.44 4.00 25.76
CA SER A 243 -35.29 2.71 25.08
C SER A 243 -33.85 2.39 24.67
N ALA A 244 -32.93 3.36 24.76
CA ALA A 244 -31.54 3.21 24.39
C ALA A 244 -30.63 3.73 25.51
N TYR A 245 -29.45 3.14 25.63
CA TYR A 245 -28.41 3.57 26.57
C TYR A 245 -27.02 3.39 25.96
N THR A 246 -26.03 4.12 26.45
CA THR A 246 -24.61 3.80 26.28
C THR A 246 -24.00 3.38 27.60
N MET A 247 -22.98 2.53 27.56
CA MET A 247 -22.29 1.99 28.71
C MET A 247 -20.79 2.21 28.55
N ASN A 248 -20.18 2.81 29.57
CA ASN A 248 -18.79 3.25 29.52
C ASN A 248 -18.08 2.96 30.86
N PRO A 249 -16.76 2.75 30.87
CA PRO A 249 -16.00 2.50 32.07
C PRO A 249 -15.69 3.79 32.84
N GLU A 250 -15.47 3.64 34.14
CA GLU A 250 -14.99 4.69 35.03
C GLU A 250 -13.54 5.11 34.71
N GLU A 251 -12.70 4.11 34.44
CA GLU A 251 -11.25 4.28 34.36
C GLU A 251 -10.64 3.57 33.14
N THR A 252 -9.55 4.15 32.63
CA THR A 252 -8.65 3.52 31.66
C THR A 252 -7.26 3.47 32.28
N GLY A 253 -6.76 2.26 32.55
CA GLY A 253 -5.50 2.09 33.28
C GLY A 253 -5.64 2.56 34.74
N ASN A 254 -4.90 3.61 35.11
CA ASN A 254 -4.94 4.22 36.45
C ASN A 254 -5.45 5.68 36.40
N GLU A 255 -6.21 6.03 35.38
CA GLU A 255 -6.78 7.37 35.19
C GLU A 255 -8.27 7.29 34.88
N ILE A 256 -9.00 8.39 35.07
CA ILE A 256 -10.40 8.49 34.66
C ILE A 256 -10.48 8.28 33.14
N SER A 257 -11.52 7.58 32.68
CA SER A 257 -11.72 7.34 31.25
C SER A 257 -11.66 8.64 30.45
N PRO A 258 -10.81 8.73 29.41
CA PRO A 258 -10.76 9.87 28.50
C PRO A 258 -12.03 10.01 27.65
N ILE A 259 -12.15 11.13 26.93
CA ILE A 259 -13.38 11.49 26.19
C ILE A 259 -13.69 10.57 25.00
N GLY A 260 -12.70 9.88 24.41
CA GLY A 260 -12.86 9.26 23.09
C GLY A 260 -13.88 8.14 23.03
N VAL A 261 -13.94 7.27 24.04
CA VAL A 261 -14.99 6.22 24.14
C VAL A 261 -16.36 6.86 24.31
N PHE A 262 -16.50 7.87 25.19
CA PHE A 262 -17.77 8.58 25.36
C PHE A 262 -18.24 9.27 24.06
N CYS A 263 -17.32 9.86 23.31
CA CYS A 263 -17.61 10.49 22.02
C CYS A 263 -18.04 9.44 20.98
N HIS A 264 -17.34 8.32 20.88
CA HIS A 264 -17.69 7.23 19.97
C HIS A 264 -19.11 6.71 20.26
N GLU A 265 -19.40 6.37 21.51
CA GLU A 265 -20.69 5.84 21.91
C GLU A 265 -21.84 6.83 21.72
N TYR A 266 -21.58 8.12 21.92
CA TYR A 266 -22.56 9.16 21.63
C TYR A 266 -22.79 9.35 20.12
N GLY A 267 -21.78 9.06 19.28
CA GLY A 267 -21.92 9.02 17.82
C GLY A 267 -23.06 8.07 17.38
N HIS A 268 -23.25 6.96 18.09
CA HIS A 268 -24.36 6.04 17.83
C HIS A 268 -25.74 6.64 18.19
N PHE A 269 -25.83 7.49 19.23
CA PHE A 269 -27.09 8.22 19.50
C PHE A 269 -27.44 9.20 18.37
N LEU A 270 -26.44 9.71 17.66
CA LEU A 270 -26.63 10.56 16.48
C LEU A 270 -26.92 9.75 15.19
N GLY A 271 -26.93 8.42 15.26
CA GLY A 271 -27.25 7.54 14.12
C GLY A 271 -26.06 7.13 13.28
N LEU A 272 -24.83 7.26 13.77
CA LEU A 272 -23.66 6.79 13.05
C LEU A 272 -23.41 5.28 13.30
N PRO A 273 -23.08 4.49 12.26
CA PRO A 273 -22.61 3.13 12.42
C PRO A 273 -21.11 3.10 12.76
N ASP A 274 -20.63 1.93 13.19
CA ASP A 274 -19.20 1.63 13.20
C ASP A 274 -18.62 1.63 11.79
N LEU A 275 -17.42 2.18 11.67
CA LEU A 275 -16.62 2.25 10.44
C LEU A 275 -15.30 1.47 10.53
N TYR A 276 -15.02 0.81 11.64
CA TYR A 276 -14.00 -0.24 11.70
C TYR A 276 -14.58 -1.58 11.22
N ASP A 277 -13.72 -2.54 10.87
CA ASP A 277 -14.20 -3.82 10.37
C ASP A 277 -14.87 -4.64 11.49
N ILE A 278 -16.13 -5.01 11.25
CA ILE A 278 -16.91 -5.80 12.19
C ILE A 278 -16.98 -7.29 11.84
N SER A 279 -16.33 -7.71 10.74
CA SER A 279 -16.24 -9.07 10.25
C SER A 279 -15.16 -9.90 10.96
N ASP A 280 -15.13 -11.19 10.65
CA ASP A 280 -14.19 -12.18 11.17
C ASP A 280 -12.83 -12.18 10.44
N ALA A 281 -12.59 -11.23 9.54
CA ALA A 281 -11.34 -11.11 8.80
C ALA A 281 -10.21 -10.57 9.70
N VAL A 282 -9.22 -11.42 9.98
CA VAL A 282 -8.01 -11.03 10.71
C VAL A 282 -7.23 -9.99 9.90
N GLY A 283 -7.04 -8.79 10.46
CA GLY A 283 -6.16 -7.78 9.89
C GLY A 283 -6.85 -6.58 9.25
N SER A 284 -8.16 -6.40 9.39
CA SER A 284 -8.81 -5.16 8.99
C SER A 284 -9.10 -4.22 10.17
N ASN A 285 -8.90 -2.92 9.95
CA ASN A 285 -9.25 -1.85 10.88
C ASN A 285 -10.32 -0.89 10.31
N GLY A 286 -10.93 -1.21 9.16
CA GLY A 286 -11.89 -0.34 8.46
C GLY A 286 -11.30 1.05 8.18
N LEU A 287 -11.85 2.13 8.73
CA LEU A 287 -11.27 3.48 8.57
C LEU A 287 -10.12 3.82 9.54
N GLY A 288 -9.72 2.88 10.41
CA GLY A 288 -8.53 3.09 11.22
C GLY A 288 -8.60 4.29 12.17
N ASP A 289 -7.46 4.92 12.38
CA ASP A 289 -7.25 6.10 13.22
C ASP A 289 -7.74 7.40 12.54
N TRP A 290 -8.31 7.32 11.33
CA TRP A 290 -8.84 8.46 10.59
C TRP A 290 -10.26 8.87 10.97
N ALA A 291 -11.00 8.00 11.69
CA ALA A 291 -12.40 8.21 12.02
C ALA A 291 -12.72 7.90 13.49
N LEU A 292 -13.51 8.78 14.15
CA LEU A 292 -14.05 8.52 15.49
C LEU A 292 -14.79 7.18 15.57
N MET A 293 -15.61 6.89 14.56
CA MET A 293 -16.43 5.67 14.49
C MET A 293 -15.62 4.42 14.14
N ALA A 294 -14.30 4.55 14.07
CA ALA A 294 -13.37 3.45 13.91
C ALA A 294 -12.41 3.41 15.10
N THR A 295 -11.12 3.21 14.85
CA THR A 295 -10.11 3.15 15.89
C THR A 295 -9.57 4.53 16.28
N GLY A 296 -9.96 5.59 15.57
CA GLY A 296 -9.59 6.99 15.88
C GLY A 296 -10.15 7.52 17.19
N SER A 297 -11.07 6.81 17.84
CA SER A 297 -11.50 7.07 19.22
C SER A 297 -10.37 6.94 20.25
N TYR A 298 -9.27 6.27 19.90
CA TYR A 298 -8.09 6.08 20.76
C TYR A 298 -6.94 7.05 20.48
N ASN A 299 -7.10 7.97 19.52
CA ASN A 299 -6.05 8.93 19.16
C ASN A 299 -5.63 9.79 20.36
N ALA A 300 -4.33 10.11 20.43
CA ALA A 300 -3.71 10.85 21.52
C ALA A 300 -4.09 10.30 22.92
N GLY A 301 -4.13 8.98 23.07
CA GLY A 301 -4.52 8.31 24.32
C GLY A 301 -5.99 8.49 24.65
N SER A 302 -6.85 8.52 23.63
CA SER A 302 -8.31 8.74 23.71
C SER A 302 -8.72 10.12 24.28
N ARG A 303 -7.77 11.05 24.44
CA ARG A 303 -8.02 12.42 24.95
C ARG A 303 -8.37 13.39 23.84
N GLN A 304 -7.85 13.17 22.64
CA GLN A 304 -8.15 13.95 21.44
C GLN A 304 -8.47 12.97 20.31
N PRO A 305 -9.68 12.39 20.30
CA PRO A 305 -10.10 11.44 19.28
C PRO A 305 -10.22 12.12 17.91
N ALA A 306 -10.07 11.35 16.83
CA ALA A 306 -10.26 11.85 15.47
C ALA A 306 -11.63 12.52 15.30
N HIS A 307 -11.72 13.54 14.45
CA HIS A 307 -13.00 14.09 13.99
C HIS A 307 -13.88 13.01 13.36
N LEU A 308 -15.17 13.32 13.31
CA LEU A 308 -16.09 12.66 12.38
C LEU A 308 -15.62 12.91 10.94
N THR A 309 -15.62 11.88 10.09
CA THR A 309 -15.32 12.03 8.66
C THR A 309 -16.37 12.93 7.99
N ALA A 310 -16.07 13.56 6.85
CA ALA A 310 -17.06 14.29 6.06
C ALA A 310 -18.31 13.44 5.75
N TRP A 311 -18.14 12.14 5.54
CA TRP A 311 -19.28 11.22 5.41
C TRP A 311 -20.15 11.23 6.68
N SER A 312 -19.55 10.98 7.85
CA SER A 312 -20.27 10.98 9.12
C SER A 312 -20.92 12.34 9.40
N LYS A 313 -20.20 13.44 9.18
CA LYS A 313 -20.73 14.81 9.33
C LYS A 313 -21.90 15.10 8.39
N ALA A 314 -21.89 14.55 7.17
CA ALA A 314 -23.01 14.67 6.24
C ALA A 314 -24.21 13.82 6.66
N GLU A 315 -24.00 12.58 7.10
CA GLU A 315 -25.06 11.67 7.56
C GLU A 315 -25.78 12.17 8.83
N ILE A 316 -25.12 12.99 9.67
CA ILE A 316 -25.74 13.68 10.82
C ILE A 316 -25.97 15.18 10.59
N GLY A 317 -25.74 15.65 9.36
CA GLY A 317 -26.04 17.02 8.88
C GLY A 317 -25.27 18.17 9.52
N PHE A 318 -24.09 17.91 10.09
CA PHE A 318 -23.14 18.95 10.49
C PHE A 318 -22.55 19.70 9.28
N LEU A 319 -22.51 19.06 8.11
CA LEU A 319 -22.19 19.70 6.84
C LEU A 319 -23.06 19.15 5.70
N SER A 320 -23.03 19.82 4.55
CA SER A 320 -23.57 19.32 3.28
C SER A 320 -22.44 19.16 2.28
N LEU A 321 -22.47 18.07 1.51
CA LEU A 321 -21.48 17.82 0.48
C LEU A 321 -21.73 18.71 -0.74
N LEU A 322 -20.65 19.28 -1.29
CA LEU A 322 -20.70 20.08 -2.51
C LEU A 322 -20.64 19.17 -3.73
N GLU A 323 -21.72 19.12 -4.50
CA GLU A 323 -21.84 18.26 -5.69
C GLU A 323 -21.01 18.82 -6.87
N VAL A 324 -20.11 18.00 -7.40
CA VAL A 324 -19.31 18.32 -8.60
C VAL A 324 -20.09 17.87 -9.84
N ASN A 325 -20.63 18.83 -10.59
CA ASN A 325 -21.51 18.57 -11.74
C ASN A 325 -20.85 18.90 -13.10
N SER A 326 -19.57 19.27 -13.08
CA SER A 326 -18.75 19.58 -14.25
C SER A 326 -17.30 19.63 -13.79
N ASN A 327 -16.35 19.44 -14.70
CA ASN A 327 -14.93 19.55 -14.35
C ASN A 327 -14.60 20.95 -13.81
N MET A 328 -13.77 20.98 -12.78
CA MET A 328 -13.34 22.19 -12.07
C MET A 328 -11.82 22.18 -11.96
N SER A 329 -11.19 23.36 -12.04
CA SER A 329 -9.75 23.51 -11.84
C SER A 329 -9.46 24.34 -10.60
N GLN A 330 -8.37 24.02 -9.90
CA GLN A 330 -7.89 24.70 -8.70
C GLN A 330 -8.98 24.86 -7.63
N VAL A 331 -9.73 23.78 -7.39
CA VAL A 331 -10.75 23.72 -6.34
C VAL A 331 -10.05 23.82 -4.99
N GLU A 332 -10.52 24.70 -4.12
CA GLU A 332 -9.97 24.87 -2.78
C GLU A 332 -10.63 23.92 -1.77
N PHE A 333 -9.80 23.23 -1.01
CA PHE A 333 -10.16 22.38 0.11
C PHE A 333 -9.59 22.99 1.40
N PRO A 334 -10.26 23.96 2.02
CA PRO A 334 -9.89 24.38 3.35
C PRO A 334 -10.11 23.21 4.34
N HIS A 335 -9.23 23.08 5.31
CA HIS A 335 -9.26 22.00 6.30
C HIS A 335 -10.61 21.94 7.04
N VAL A 336 -11.17 20.73 7.15
CA VAL A 336 -12.56 20.50 7.55
C VAL A 336 -12.81 20.66 9.05
N GLU A 337 -11.76 20.81 9.85
CA GLU A 337 -11.85 21.00 11.29
C GLU A 337 -12.46 22.37 11.62
N GLU A 338 -12.25 23.37 10.76
CA GLU A 338 -12.81 24.73 10.91
C GLU A 338 -13.74 25.14 9.75
N ASN A 339 -13.79 24.38 8.65
CA ASN A 339 -14.50 24.74 7.43
C ASN A 339 -15.48 23.66 6.97
N ARG A 340 -16.70 24.05 6.62
CA ARG A 340 -17.75 23.13 6.12
C ARG A 340 -17.61 22.81 4.64
N VAL A 341 -16.43 22.37 4.23
CA VAL A 341 -16.12 22.12 2.81
C VAL A 341 -15.66 20.68 2.62
N ALA A 342 -16.51 19.90 1.94
CA ALA A 342 -16.19 18.59 1.43
C ALA A 342 -16.95 18.40 0.11
N TYR A 343 -16.32 17.78 -0.88
CA TYR A 343 -16.86 17.62 -2.22
C TYR A 343 -17.32 16.19 -2.46
N ARG A 344 -18.44 16.03 -3.16
CA ARG A 344 -18.93 14.74 -3.62
C ARG A 344 -18.72 14.61 -5.12
N LEU A 345 -18.08 13.50 -5.50
CA LEU A 345 -17.82 13.11 -6.87
C LEU A 345 -18.74 11.92 -7.20
N GLN A 346 -19.72 12.17 -8.06
CA GLN A 346 -20.66 11.18 -8.55
C GLN A 346 -21.17 11.63 -9.92
N ASN A 347 -21.36 10.69 -10.84
CA ASN A 347 -21.98 10.96 -12.13
C ASN A 347 -22.93 9.84 -12.55
N SER A 348 -23.43 9.92 -13.78
CA SER A 348 -24.39 8.94 -14.31
C SER A 348 -23.81 7.54 -14.58
N LEU A 349 -22.48 7.37 -14.53
CA LEU A 349 -21.80 6.08 -14.73
C LEU A 349 -21.65 5.30 -13.42
N SER A 350 -21.55 6.00 -12.29
CA SER A 350 -21.69 5.42 -10.94
C SER A 350 -23.17 5.16 -10.57
N THR A 351 -23.43 4.21 -9.67
CA THR A 351 -24.79 4.03 -9.14
C THR A 351 -25.17 5.21 -8.23
N ALA A 352 -26.47 5.45 -8.01
CA ALA A 352 -26.91 6.49 -7.08
C ALA A 352 -26.42 6.25 -5.63
N TYR A 353 -26.03 5.03 -5.31
CA TYR A 353 -25.60 4.58 -3.99
C TYR A 353 -24.09 4.60 -3.80
N GLU A 354 -23.34 4.85 -4.87
CA GLU A 354 -21.89 4.76 -4.89
C GLU A 354 -21.26 6.06 -5.38
N TYR A 355 -20.27 6.58 -4.66
CA TYR A 355 -19.64 7.88 -4.91
C TYR A 355 -18.38 8.07 -4.08
N TRP A 356 -17.61 9.12 -4.38
CA TRP A 356 -16.44 9.51 -3.61
C TRP A 356 -16.67 10.84 -2.88
N ILE A 357 -16.09 10.98 -1.68
CA ILE A 357 -16.04 12.23 -0.92
C ILE A 357 -14.59 12.65 -0.77
N VAL A 358 -14.31 13.94 -0.97
CA VAL A 358 -12.97 14.51 -0.76
C VAL A 358 -13.05 15.60 0.31
N GLU A 359 -12.23 15.47 1.35
CA GLU A 359 -12.06 16.47 2.40
C GLU A 359 -10.56 16.73 2.67
N ASN A 360 -10.21 17.90 3.20
CA ASN A 360 -8.87 18.18 3.69
C ASN A 360 -8.83 18.00 5.21
N ARG A 361 -7.94 17.14 5.72
CA ARG A 361 -7.72 16.88 7.15
C ARG A 361 -6.32 17.31 7.56
N GLN A 362 -6.23 18.02 8.68
CA GLN A 362 -4.98 18.55 9.23
C GLN A 362 -4.86 18.19 10.72
N GLN A 363 -3.63 18.00 11.22
CA GLN A 363 -3.36 17.68 12.62
C GLN A 363 -3.56 18.89 13.57
N VAL A 364 -4.80 19.39 13.64
CA VAL A 364 -5.22 20.54 14.44
C VAL A 364 -6.42 20.18 15.29
N GLY A 365 -6.65 20.93 16.38
CA GLY A 365 -7.79 20.69 17.27
C GLY A 365 -7.81 19.25 17.81
N PHE A 366 -8.94 18.58 17.67
CA PHE A 366 -9.10 17.17 18.05
C PHE A 366 -8.38 16.19 17.09
N ASP A 367 -8.04 16.60 15.87
CA ASP A 367 -7.32 15.77 14.89
C ASP A 367 -5.79 15.76 15.06
N VAL A 368 -5.25 16.35 16.13
CA VAL A 368 -3.80 16.35 16.41
C VAL A 368 -3.17 14.95 16.44
N GLY A 369 -3.98 13.92 16.72
CA GLY A 369 -3.56 12.53 16.80
C GLY A 369 -3.68 11.73 15.49
N LEU A 370 -4.10 12.33 14.38
CA LEU A 370 -4.16 11.65 13.08
C LEU A 370 -2.78 11.14 12.63
N PRO A 371 -2.69 10.07 11.81
CA PRO A 371 -1.42 9.57 11.30
C PRO A 371 -0.64 10.59 10.45
N SER A 372 -1.34 11.41 9.67
CA SER A 372 -0.77 12.46 8.79
C SER A 372 -1.81 13.52 8.44
N SER A 373 -1.46 14.48 7.58
CA SER A 373 -2.33 15.55 7.08
C SER A 373 -2.37 15.57 5.55
N GLY A 374 -3.54 15.73 4.95
CA GLY A 374 -3.72 15.76 3.50
C GLY A 374 -5.19 15.69 3.09
N LEU A 375 -5.45 15.45 1.80
CA LEU A 375 -6.79 15.11 1.33
C LEU A 375 -7.10 13.65 1.68
N CYS A 376 -8.20 13.44 2.38
CA CYS A 376 -8.82 12.13 2.52
C CYS A 376 -9.82 11.96 1.37
N ILE A 377 -9.70 10.86 0.63
CA ILE A 377 -10.68 10.44 -0.37
C ILE A 377 -11.41 9.22 0.20
N TYR A 378 -12.71 9.35 0.41
CA TYR A 378 -13.54 8.24 0.87
C TYR A 378 -14.37 7.68 -0.28
N HIS A 379 -14.29 6.37 -0.49
CA HIS A 379 -15.22 5.64 -1.35
C HIS A 379 -16.42 5.20 -0.52
N VAL A 380 -17.62 5.54 -0.98
CA VAL A 380 -18.87 5.22 -0.31
C VAL A 380 -19.68 4.33 -1.23
N ASP A 381 -20.14 3.19 -0.71
CA ASP A 381 -21.10 2.31 -1.39
C ASP A 381 -22.21 1.87 -0.41
N LYS A 382 -23.39 2.47 -0.56
CA LYS A 382 -24.55 2.16 0.30
C LYS A 382 -25.19 0.79 0.00
N GLN A 383 -24.74 0.07 -1.03
CA GLN A 383 -25.19 -1.28 -1.35
C GLN A 383 -24.30 -2.37 -0.76
N ALA A 384 -23.16 -2.00 -0.15
CA ALA A 384 -22.32 -2.91 0.62
C ALA A 384 -23.18 -3.74 1.61
N PRO A 385 -22.90 -5.04 1.78
CA PRO A 385 -23.70 -5.89 2.67
C PRO A 385 -23.73 -5.34 4.10
N GLY A 386 -24.93 -5.17 4.65
CA GLY A 386 -25.16 -4.81 6.05
C GLY A 386 -25.06 -3.31 6.39
N PRO A 387 -25.23 -2.96 7.68
CA PRO A 387 -25.38 -1.57 8.11
C PRO A 387 -24.06 -0.81 8.34
N SER A 388 -22.91 -1.49 8.25
CA SER A 388 -21.57 -0.97 8.61
C SER A 388 -20.47 -1.58 7.73
N ASN A 389 -19.19 -1.32 8.05
CA ASN A 389 -18.04 -1.92 7.37
C ASN A 389 -17.82 -3.37 7.77
N GLN A 390 -18.65 -4.28 7.26
CA GLN A 390 -18.64 -5.70 7.63
C GLN A 390 -18.11 -6.64 6.53
N ASN A 391 -17.58 -6.10 5.45
CA ASN A 391 -16.94 -6.87 4.39
C ASN A 391 -15.67 -6.14 3.93
N PRO A 392 -14.46 -6.67 4.20
CA PRO A 392 -13.20 -6.04 3.77
C PRO A 392 -13.02 -5.96 2.27
N GLU A 393 -13.69 -6.83 1.52
CA GLU A 393 -13.70 -6.78 0.06
C GLU A 393 -14.73 -5.80 -0.50
N TRP A 394 -15.64 -5.29 0.34
CA TRP A 394 -16.73 -4.41 -0.06
C TRP A 394 -17.23 -3.55 1.11
N TYR A 395 -16.47 -2.52 1.45
CA TYR A 395 -16.86 -1.59 2.52
C TYR A 395 -17.99 -0.65 2.11
N ARG A 396 -18.75 -0.23 3.13
CA ARG A 396 -19.76 0.82 3.00
C ARG A 396 -19.11 2.19 2.90
N VAL A 397 -18.03 2.40 3.66
CA VAL A 397 -17.18 3.58 3.59
C VAL A 397 -15.72 3.13 3.73
N ALA A 398 -14.92 3.30 2.68
CA ALA A 398 -13.48 3.01 2.68
C ALA A 398 -12.68 4.29 2.46
N MET A 399 -11.40 4.27 2.85
CA MET A 399 -10.43 5.28 2.46
C MET A 399 -9.67 4.78 1.23
N GLU A 400 -9.58 5.62 0.20
CA GLU A 400 -8.73 5.37 -0.97
C GLU A 400 -7.29 5.78 -0.61
N GLN A 401 -6.52 4.81 -0.10
CA GLN A 401 -5.16 5.02 0.39
C GLN A 401 -4.21 5.43 -0.73
N ALA A 402 -3.58 6.60 -0.63
CA ALA A 402 -2.77 7.18 -1.70
C ALA A 402 -1.56 6.36 -2.14
N ASP A 403 -1.07 5.46 -1.30
CA ASP A 403 0.03 4.54 -1.56
C ASP A 403 -0.38 3.25 -2.30
N GLY A 404 -1.68 2.96 -2.39
CA GLY A 404 -2.19 1.74 -3.03
C GLY A 404 -2.02 0.46 -2.20
N GLU A 405 -1.55 0.53 -0.95
CA GLU A 405 -1.27 -0.64 -0.11
C GLU A 405 -2.55 -1.32 0.41
N ASN A 406 -3.65 -0.56 0.51
CA ASN A 406 -4.93 -1.01 1.08
C ASN A 406 -4.76 -1.67 2.47
N ALA A 407 -3.81 -1.15 3.25
CA ALA A 407 -3.34 -1.72 4.50
C ALA A 407 -4.38 -1.61 5.63
N LEU A 408 -5.32 -0.67 5.53
CA LEU A 408 -6.45 -0.53 6.44
C LEU A 408 -7.42 -1.71 6.34
N ALA A 409 -7.63 -2.24 5.14
CA ALA A 409 -8.53 -3.37 4.89
C ALA A 409 -7.83 -4.73 5.05
N PHE A 410 -6.56 -4.84 4.64
CA PHE A 410 -5.88 -6.14 4.53
C PHE A 410 -4.51 -6.23 5.20
N GLY A 411 -3.92 -5.09 5.58
CA GLY A 411 -2.54 -5.01 6.08
C GLY A 411 -2.40 -5.03 7.61
N GLY A 412 -3.50 -4.98 8.36
CA GLY A 412 -3.48 -4.83 9.81
C GLY A 412 -3.09 -3.43 10.28
N SER A 413 -2.96 -2.46 9.36
CA SER A 413 -2.64 -1.07 9.67
C SER A 413 -3.87 -0.34 10.21
N ARG A 414 -3.65 0.58 11.16
CA ARG A 414 -4.66 1.56 11.59
C ARG A 414 -4.52 2.90 10.87
N GLY A 415 -3.56 3.00 9.96
CA GLY A 415 -3.34 4.15 9.10
C GLY A 415 -1.94 4.74 9.26
N ASP A 416 -1.45 5.34 8.19
CA ASP A 416 -0.11 5.94 8.11
C ASP A 416 -0.06 7.12 7.14
N GLY A 417 1.14 7.65 6.90
CA GLY A 417 1.32 8.83 6.04
C GLY A 417 0.98 8.61 4.57
N GLY A 418 0.98 7.37 4.09
CA GLY A 418 0.69 6.98 2.71
C GLY A 418 -0.80 6.93 2.40
N ASP A 419 -1.68 6.97 3.40
CA ASP A 419 -3.13 6.89 3.17
C ASP A 419 -3.73 8.17 2.53
N VAL A 420 -3.20 9.34 2.89
CA VAL A 420 -3.73 10.65 2.46
C VAL A 420 -2.99 11.22 1.26
N TRP A 421 -3.63 12.12 0.53
CA TRP A 421 -3.09 12.70 -0.69
C TRP A 421 -2.55 14.13 -0.44
N PRO A 422 -1.32 14.50 -0.83
CA PRO A 422 -0.31 13.63 -1.43
C PRO A 422 0.44 12.78 -0.40
N GLY A 423 0.27 13.05 0.91
CA GLY A 423 0.82 12.21 1.98
C GLY A 423 2.33 12.01 1.91
N SER A 424 2.80 10.87 2.40
CA SER A 424 4.20 10.44 2.28
C SER A 424 4.52 9.72 0.97
N SER A 425 3.50 9.24 0.24
CA SER A 425 3.65 8.65 -1.10
C SER A 425 3.90 9.69 -2.20
N ASP A 426 3.62 10.96 -1.90
CA ASP A 426 3.58 12.08 -2.83
C ASP A 426 2.66 11.86 -4.05
N SER A 427 1.62 11.03 -3.90
CA SER A 427 0.66 10.74 -4.97
C SER A 427 -0.22 11.95 -5.26
N ARG A 428 -0.32 12.37 -6.52
CA ARG A 428 -1.01 13.63 -6.90
C ARG A 428 -2.19 13.45 -7.86
N GLU A 429 -2.56 12.21 -8.12
CA GLU A 429 -3.59 11.86 -9.10
C GLU A 429 -4.40 10.63 -8.67
N PHE A 430 -5.72 10.73 -8.76
CA PHE A 430 -6.65 9.63 -8.48
C PHE A 430 -7.68 9.58 -9.60
N HIS A 431 -7.77 8.49 -10.35
CA HIS A 431 -8.63 8.35 -11.54
C HIS A 431 -8.82 6.86 -11.92
N ASP A 432 -9.47 6.56 -13.06
CA ASP A 432 -9.79 5.16 -13.43
C ASP A 432 -8.58 4.25 -13.71
N GLN A 433 -7.37 4.82 -13.81
CA GLN A 433 -6.13 4.10 -14.13
C GLN A 433 -5.07 4.23 -13.03
N SER A 434 -5.34 4.98 -11.96
CA SER A 434 -4.45 5.06 -10.80
C SER A 434 -4.60 3.82 -9.91
N VAL A 435 -3.74 3.67 -8.92
CA VAL A 435 -3.89 2.69 -7.84
C VAL A 435 -3.80 3.45 -6.51
N PRO A 436 -4.88 3.51 -5.71
CA PRO A 436 -6.23 3.01 -5.98
C PRO A 436 -6.91 3.78 -7.14
N ASN A 437 -7.98 3.20 -7.71
CA ASN A 437 -8.69 3.78 -8.87
C ASN A 437 -10.09 4.25 -8.51
N SER A 438 -10.64 5.15 -9.33
CA SER A 438 -12.01 5.67 -9.20
C SER A 438 -13.09 4.78 -9.84
N ARG A 439 -12.87 3.48 -10.07
CA ARG A 439 -13.89 2.60 -10.66
C ARG A 439 -14.85 2.07 -9.60
N THR A 440 -16.06 1.71 -10.01
CA THR A 440 -17.09 1.22 -9.07
C THR A 440 -16.82 -0.19 -8.54
N ASN A 441 -17.38 -0.56 -7.40
CA ASN A 441 -17.47 -1.95 -6.94
C ASN A 441 -18.59 -2.68 -7.73
N LEU A 442 -18.25 -3.69 -8.54
CA LEU A 442 -19.26 -4.50 -9.24
C LEU A 442 -19.45 -5.86 -8.55
N LEU A 443 -20.50 -5.95 -7.71
CA LEU A 443 -21.32 -7.14 -7.45
C LEU A 443 -20.58 -8.50 -7.30
N GLY A 444 -19.63 -8.60 -6.36
CA GLY A 444 -19.19 -9.90 -5.83
C GLY A 444 -18.47 -10.84 -6.81
N THR A 445 -17.87 -10.31 -7.88
CA THR A 445 -16.94 -11.06 -8.73
C THR A 445 -15.73 -10.20 -9.07
N LEU A 446 -14.53 -10.71 -8.77
CA LEU A 446 -13.23 -10.15 -9.19
C LEU A 446 -13.20 -9.95 -10.71
N SER A 447 -13.53 -8.75 -11.19
CA SER A 447 -13.16 -8.23 -12.51
C SER A 447 -13.64 -6.77 -12.66
N ASN A 448 -12.72 -5.84 -12.40
CA ASN A 448 -12.66 -4.43 -12.80
C ASN A 448 -14.01 -3.70 -12.94
N GLY A 449 -14.38 -2.92 -11.90
CA GLY A 449 -15.51 -1.99 -11.85
C GLY A 449 -15.86 -1.19 -13.09
N VAL A 450 -17.03 -0.53 -13.08
CA VAL A 450 -17.39 0.43 -14.13
C VAL A 450 -16.44 1.62 -14.06
N THR A 451 -15.83 1.96 -15.19
CA THR A 451 -15.09 3.21 -15.39
C THR A 451 -15.99 4.40 -15.12
N THR A 452 -15.68 5.20 -14.10
CA THR A 452 -16.52 6.33 -13.71
C THR A 452 -16.10 7.61 -14.40
N ARG A 453 -14.84 7.73 -14.85
CA ARG A 453 -14.28 8.97 -15.42
C ARG A 453 -14.10 10.10 -14.42
N ILE A 454 -14.33 9.82 -13.15
CA ILE A 454 -14.02 10.71 -12.05
C ILE A 454 -12.50 10.77 -11.89
N GLY A 455 -11.99 11.97 -11.63
CA GLY A 455 -10.56 12.18 -11.42
C GLY A 455 -10.26 13.32 -10.45
N LEU A 456 -9.16 13.20 -9.70
CA LEU A 456 -8.48 14.29 -9.03
C LEU A 456 -7.10 14.43 -9.65
N TRP A 457 -6.71 15.67 -9.95
CA TRP A 457 -5.41 15.98 -10.53
C TRP A 457 -4.75 17.15 -9.80
N ASN A 458 -3.44 17.30 -10.01
CA ASN A 458 -2.69 18.46 -9.54
C ASN A 458 -2.88 18.71 -8.04
N ILE A 459 -2.99 17.64 -7.24
CA ILE A 459 -3.20 17.74 -5.79
C ILE A 459 -2.00 18.49 -5.18
N SER A 460 -2.28 19.60 -4.52
CA SER A 460 -1.27 20.48 -3.93
C SER A 460 -0.54 19.80 -2.78
N ASN A 461 0.53 20.42 -2.29
CA ASN A 461 1.11 20.02 -1.01
C ASN A 461 0.09 20.18 0.12
N SER A 462 0.22 19.36 1.15
CA SER A 462 -0.63 19.43 2.35
C SER A 462 -0.50 20.79 3.05
N GLY A 463 -1.63 21.31 3.53
CA GLY A 463 -1.72 22.59 4.25
C GLY A 463 -3.15 22.94 4.61
N MET A 464 -3.31 24.04 5.36
CA MET A 464 -4.62 24.51 5.86
C MET A 464 -5.66 24.74 4.76
N THR A 465 -5.20 25.04 3.54
CA THR A 465 -6.00 25.01 2.32
C THR A 465 -5.18 24.27 1.28
N MET A 466 -5.76 23.20 0.72
CA MET A 466 -5.21 22.46 -0.40
C MET A 466 -5.96 22.79 -1.68
N THR A 467 -5.35 22.53 -2.83
CA THR A 467 -6.02 22.63 -4.13
C THR A 467 -5.89 21.36 -4.94
N ALA A 468 -6.90 21.06 -5.76
CA ALA A 468 -6.86 20.01 -6.77
C ALA A 468 -7.80 20.37 -7.93
N ASP A 469 -7.58 19.79 -9.10
CA ASP A 469 -8.56 19.80 -10.18
C ASP A 469 -9.47 18.58 -10.02
N LEU A 470 -10.77 18.76 -10.28
CA LEU A 470 -11.80 17.73 -10.13
C LEU A 470 -12.45 17.45 -11.48
N ASP A 471 -12.47 16.18 -11.87
CA ASP A 471 -13.13 15.69 -13.07
C ASP A 471 -14.44 15.00 -12.72
N GLU A 472 -15.52 15.40 -13.41
CA GLU A 472 -16.79 14.65 -13.48
C GLU A 472 -16.85 13.77 -14.73
N ASP A 473 -16.10 14.12 -15.77
CA ASP A 473 -15.77 13.33 -16.96
C ASP A 473 -14.29 13.55 -17.30
N TRP A 474 -13.69 12.72 -18.14
CA TRP A 474 -12.24 12.79 -18.41
C TRP A 474 -11.80 14.17 -18.94
N SER A 475 -10.83 14.81 -18.29
CA SER A 475 -10.13 15.99 -18.83
C SER A 475 -8.76 15.70 -19.43
N HIS A 476 -8.14 14.57 -19.09
CA HIS A 476 -6.78 14.22 -19.49
C HIS A 476 -6.72 12.93 -20.34
N PRO A 477 -5.87 12.89 -21.38
CA PRO A 477 -5.37 11.67 -21.97
C PRO A 477 -4.57 10.84 -20.98
N TRP A 478 -4.53 9.54 -21.22
CA TRP A 478 -3.71 8.59 -20.49
C TRP A 478 -3.00 7.59 -21.42
N PRO A 479 -1.83 7.98 -21.98
CA PRO A 479 -1.00 7.09 -22.78
C PRO A 479 -0.53 5.87 -21.98
N LEU A 480 -0.60 4.70 -22.60
CA LEU A 480 -0.13 3.41 -22.09
C LEU A 480 0.62 2.65 -23.19
N LEU A 481 1.62 1.87 -22.78
CA LEU A 481 2.15 0.77 -23.59
C LEU A 481 1.10 -0.35 -23.59
N VAL A 482 0.88 -1.00 -24.73
CA VAL A 482 -0.17 -2.02 -24.90
C VAL A 482 0.20 -3.32 -24.15
N ASP A 483 1.48 -3.70 -24.22
CA ASP A 483 2.05 -4.94 -23.69
C ASP A 483 3.60 -4.89 -23.70
N HIS A 484 4.25 -6.02 -23.42
CA HIS A 484 5.73 -6.15 -23.48
C HIS A 484 6.30 -6.04 -24.89
N ASP A 485 5.52 -6.36 -25.93
CA ASP A 485 5.94 -6.29 -27.35
C ASP A 485 5.70 -4.91 -27.98
N SER A 486 5.21 -3.97 -27.17
CA SER A 486 4.88 -2.62 -27.59
C SER A 486 6.09 -1.81 -27.99
N VAL A 487 7.30 -2.22 -27.61
CA VAL A 487 8.55 -1.57 -28.01
C VAL A 487 9.33 -2.51 -28.91
N PHE A 488 9.74 -2.02 -30.07
CA PHE A 488 10.46 -2.80 -31.05
C PHE A 488 11.62 -2.01 -31.65
N PHE A 489 12.79 -2.65 -31.68
CA PHE A 489 13.99 -2.14 -32.34
C PHE A 489 14.26 -2.99 -33.59
N ASP A 490 14.51 -2.31 -34.71
CA ASP A 490 14.77 -2.91 -36.02
C ASP A 490 16.13 -2.45 -36.55
N ASP A 491 17.02 -3.41 -36.78
CA ASP A 491 18.37 -3.25 -37.31
C ASP A 491 18.44 -3.43 -38.85
N ALA A 492 17.36 -3.83 -39.52
CA ALA A 492 17.36 -4.10 -40.97
C ALA A 492 17.44 -2.86 -41.88
N GLN A 493 17.78 -1.70 -41.33
CA GLN A 493 17.93 -0.43 -42.05
C GLN A 493 19.23 -0.39 -42.87
N PRO A 494 19.47 0.61 -43.74
CA PRO A 494 20.67 0.65 -44.57
C PRO A 494 21.97 0.60 -43.73
N GLY A 495 22.64 -0.55 -43.74
CA GLY A 495 23.88 -0.77 -43.00
C GLY A 495 23.82 -1.88 -41.95
N GLY A 496 22.62 -2.32 -41.54
CA GLY A 496 22.47 -3.45 -40.61
C GLY A 496 22.10 -4.77 -41.29
N ASP A 497 22.18 -5.86 -40.53
CA ASP A 497 22.09 -7.23 -41.07
C ASP A 497 20.76 -7.96 -40.78
N GLY A 498 19.92 -7.40 -39.91
CA GLY A 498 18.54 -7.85 -39.68
C GLY A 498 18.46 -9.12 -38.83
N ASP A 499 19.46 -9.38 -37.99
CA ASP A 499 19.52 -10.54 -37.12
C ASP A 499 18.87 -10.29 -35.74
N GLY A 500 18.43 -9.04 -35.49
CA GLY A 500 17.77 -8.62 -34.27
C GLY A 500 18.75 -8.25 -33.14
N ILE A 501 20.04 -8.17 -33.42
CA ILE A 501 21.07 -7.63 -32.55
C ILE A 501 21.31 -6.17 -32.99
N LEU A 502 21.46 -5.27 -32.01
CA LEU A 502 21.74 -3.87 -32.31
C LEU A 502 23.26 -3.68 -32.42
N ASP A 503 23.85 -3.97 -33.58
CA ASP A 503 25.31 -4.07 -33.70
C ASP A 503 26.04 -2.71 -33.81
N PRO A 504 27.31 -2.62 -33.39
CA PRO A 504 28.15 -1.45 -33.60
C PRO A 504 28.22 -1.03 -35.07
N GLY A 505 27.98 0.26 -35.35
CA GLY A 505 27.99 0.83 -36.71
C GLY A 505 26.65 0.77 -37.44
N GLU A 506 25.65 0.09 -36.88
CA GLU A 506 24.32 0.00 -37.48
C GLU A 506 23.45 1.21 -37.17
N THR A 507 22.47 1.45 -38.06
CA THR A 507 21.38 2.38 -37.80
C THR A 507 20.17 1.59 -37.36
N ILE A 508 19.69 1.90 -36.16
CA ILE A 508 18.56 1.22 -35.53
C ILE A 508 17.31 2.08 -35.66
N SER A 509 16.22 1.45 -36.07
CA SER A 509 14.86 2.01 -36.06
C SER A 509 14.13 1.61 -34.79
N PHE A 510 13.57 2.58 -34.09
CA PHE A 510 12.69 2.37 -32.93
C PHE A 510 11.23 2.60 -33.32
N TYR A 511 10.43 1.60 -32.98
CA TYR A 511 8.98 1.61 -33.07
C TYR A 511 8.38 1.40 -31.68
N VAL A 512 7.28 2.08 -31.44
CA VAL A 512 6.45 1.86 -30.26
C VAL A 512 4.98 1.80 -30.66
N THR A 513 4.25 0.88 -30.05
CA THR A 513 2.79 0.77 -30.13
C THR A 513 2.20 1.16 -28.79
N MET A 514 1.22 2.04 -28.80
CA MET A 514 0.63 2.62 -27.60
C MET A 514 -0.89 2.67 -27.72
N THR A 515 -1.58 2.77 -26.60
CA THR A 515 -3.01 3.05 -26.52
C THR A 515 -3.29 4.21 -25.55
N ASN A 516 -4.39 4.92 -25.72
CA ASN A 516 -4.80 6.00 -24.85
C ASN A 516 -6.11 5.66 -24.13
N ALA A 517 -6.03 5.35 -22.84
CA ALA A 517 -7.12 4.72 -22.09
C ALA A 517 -8.23 5.66 -21.59
N MET A 518 -8.04 6.98 -21.71
CA MET A 518 -8.96 7.99 -21.17
C MET A 518 -9.42 8.95 -22.27
N ARG A 519 -9.28 10.26 -22.07
CA ARG A 519 -9.76 11.24 -23.05
C ARG A 519 -8.98 11.15 -24.36
N LEU A 520 -9.67 11.22 -25.50
CA LEU A 520 -9.06 11.37 -26.82
C LEU A 520 -7.98 12.47 -26.80
N SER A 521 -6.81 12.14 -27.33
CA SER A 521 -5.66 13.03 -27.40
C SER A 521 -5.37 13.50 -28.81
N TYR A 522 -4.64 14.62 -28.92
CA TYR A 522 -4.26 15.26 -30.16
C TYR A 522 -2.77 15.53 -30.21
N ASN A 523 -2.21 15.50 -31.42
CA ASN A 523 -0.78 15.78 -31.69
C ASN A 523 0.17 14.96 -30.80
N ALA A 524 -0.13 13.68 -30.58
CA ALA A 524 0.69 12.84 -29.74
C ALA A 524 2.09 12.67 -30.37
N THR A 525 3.12 13.17 -29.70
CA THR A 525 4.52 12.99 -30.07
C THR A 525 5.18 12.02 -29.12
N ILE A 526 6.14 11.26 -29.64
CA ILE A 526 7.03 10.39 -28.87
C ILE A 526 8.45 10.92 -29.02
N ARG A 527 9.20 10.94 -27.92
CA ARG A 527 10.63 11.26 -27.89
C ARG A 527 11.36 10.14 -27.16
N LEU A 528 12.46 9.67 -27.74
CA LEU A 528 13.33 8.68 -27.13
C LEU A 528 14.67 9.33 -26.81
N GLU A 529 15.16 9.15 -25.59
CA GLU A 529 16.40 9.75 -25.11
C GLU A 529 17.25 8.72 -24.36
N THR A 530 18.58 8.83 -24.47
CA THR A 530 19.55 8.17 -23.59
C THR A 530 20.74 9.12 -23.39
N ASN A 531 21.47 8.95 -22.29
CA ASN A 531 22.72 9.67 -22.04
C ASN A 531 23.97 8.91 -22.55
N HIS A 532 23.79 7.74 -23.19
CA HIS A 532 24.91 6.92 -23.60
C HIS A 532 25.70 7.56 -24.77
N PRO A 533 27.01 7.81 -24.60
CA PRO A 533 27.80 8.62 -25.54
C PRO A 533 28.00 7.96 -26.91
N SER A 534 27.85 6.63 -26.99
CA SER A 534 27.93 5.88 -28.25
C SER A 534 26.62 5.83 -29.05
N VAL A 535 25.52 6.39 -28.53
CA VAL A 535 24.23 6.47 -29.21
C VAL A 535 24.10 7.86 -29.82
N THR A 536 23.97 7.93 -31.16
CA THR A 536 23.71 9.20 -31.86
C THR A 536 22.33 9.16 -32.50
N PHE A 537 21.39 9.96 -31.99
CA PHE A 537 20.07 10.09 -32.61
C PHE A 537 20.15 10.83 -33.95
N ASN A 538 19.61 10.21 -34.98
CA ASN A 538 19.36 10.81 -36.28
C ASN A 538 17.99 11.51 -36.31
N THR A 539 17.03 10.90 -35.62
CA THR A 539 15.70 11.44 -35.29
C THR A 539 15.36 10.96 -33.88
N ASP A 540 15.22 11.88 -32.92
CA ASP A 540 14.92 11.62 -31.50
C ASP A 540 13.43 11.79 -31.16
N GLU A 541 12.69 12.56 -31.95
CA GLU A 541 11.27 12.83 -31.78
C GLU A 541 10.48 12.62 -33.07
N VAL A 542 9.33 11.93 -32.98
CA VAL A 542 8.39 11.75 -34.10
C VAL A 542 6.95 11.93 -33.66
N LEU A 543 6.06 12.25 -34.61
CA LEU A 543 4.62 12.21 -34.39
C LEU A 543 4.17 10.73 -34.30
N LEU A 544 3.55 10.36 -33.18
CA LEU A 544 2.87 9.07 -33.04
C LEU A 544 1.59 9.07 -33.85
N SER A 545 0.68 10.01 -33.55
CA SER A 545 -0.57 10.19 -34.29
C SER A 545 -1.16 11.60 -34.14
N PRO A 546 -1.83 12.15 -35.17
CA PRO A 546 -2.63 13.37 -35.03
C PRO A 546 -3.77 13.24 -34.01
N GLN A 547 -4.31 12.03 -33.85
CA GLN A 547 -5.37 11.67 -32.91
C GLN A 547 -5.07 10.30 -32.31
N PHE A 548 -5.11 10.21 -30.99
CA PHE A 548 -4.72 9.00 -30.29
C PHE A 548 -5.74 8.68 -29.19
N ASP A 549 -6.40 7.54 -29.32
CA ASP A 549 -7.55 7.06 -28.54
C ASP A 549 -7.35 5.63 -28.01
N ASP A 550 -8.43 4.95 -27.68
CA ASP A 550 -8.42 3.58 -27.14
C ASP A 550 -7.99 2.52 -28.16
N SER A 551 -7.59 2.92 -29.37
CA SER A 551 -7.00 2.05 -30.37
C SER A 551 -5.47 2.09 -30.34
N ASP A 552 -4.86 0.92 -30.58
CA ASP A 552 -3.42 0.78 -30.69
C ASP A 552 -2.90 1.61 -31.87
N GLN A 553 -1.99 2.53 -31.56
CA GLN A 553 -1.31 3.38 -32.54
C GLN A 553 0.18 3.13 -32.46
N SER A 554 0.79 2.90 -33.61
CA SER A 554 2.25 2.84 -33.74
C SER A 554 2.77 4.05 -34.50
N ASN A 555 3.98 4.48 -34.20
CA ASN A 555 4.62 5.54 -34.97
C ASN A 555 4.87 5.06 -36.41
N LEU A 556 4.33 5.80 -37.39
CA LEU A 556 4.48 5.45 -38.81
C LEU A 556 5.90 5.68 -39.34
N THR A 557 6.61 6.62 -38.73
CA THR A 557 8.02 6.91 -39.00
C THR A 557 8.85 6.52 -37.78
N PRO A 558 9.92 5.72 -37.93
CA PRO A 558 10.75 5.34 -36.80
C PRO A 558 11.52 6.53 -36.24
N ILE A 559 11.71 6.52 -34.92
CA ILE A 559 12.86 7.21 -34.31
C ILE A 559 14.09 6.42 -34.75
N THR A 560 15.19 7.09 -35.09
CA THR A 560 16.39 6.37 -35.56
C THR A 560 17.63 6.87 -34.86
N PHE A 561 18.51 5.95 -34.50
CA PHE A 561 19.81 6.27 -33.94
C PHE A 561 20.88 5.35 -34.52
N THR A 562 22.13 5.76 -34.42
CA THR A 562 23.28 4.98 -34.88
C THR A 562 24.16 4.64 -33.69
N LEU A 563 24.65 3.39 -33.65
CA LEU A 563 25.64 2.95 -32.68
C LEU A 563 27.05 3.20 -33.21
N ALA A 564 27.93 3.74 -32.38
CA ALA A 564 29.32 3.97 -32.78
C ALA A 564 30.02 2.65 -33.19
N GLU A 565 30.88 2.67 -34.22
CA GLU A 565 31.64 1.47 -34.64
C GLU A 565 32.58 0.92 -33.54
N THR A 566 32.97 1.78 -32.59
CA THR A 566 33.81 1.42 -31.43
C THR A 566 32.99 0.99 -30.21
N PHE A 567 31.67 0.84 -30.37
CA PHE A 567 30.77 0.51 -29.28
C PHE A 567 31.06 -0.87 -28.70
N VAL A 568 30.90 -0.98 -27.38
CA VAL A 568 31.05 -2.23 -26.66
C VAL A 568 29.71 -2.65 -26.07
N PRO A 569 29.30 -3.93 -26.23
CA PRO A 569 27.99 -4.38 -25.81
C PRO A 569 27.69 -4.06 -24.34
N THR A 570 26.58 -3.39 -24.09
CA THR A 570 26.07 -3.04 -22.75
C THR A 570 24.56 -3.00 -22.77
N ILE A 571 23.94 -3.15 -21.59
CA ILE A 571 22.56 -2.74 -21.39
C ILE A 571 22.58 -1.26 -21.02
N ASP A 572 21.70 -0.48 -21.64
CA ASP A 572 21.58 0.95 -21.42
C ASP A 572 20.13 1.37 -21.23
N SER A 573 19.92 2.40 -20.42
CA SER A 573 18.59 2.88 -20.07
C SER A 573 18.15 4.02 -20.99
N PHE A 574 17.01 3.82 -21.63
CA PHE A 574 16.36 4.81 -22.46
C PHE A 574 15.12 5.36 -21.75
N SER A 575 14.79 6.63 -22.02
CA SER A 575 13.52 7.24 -21.62
C SER A 575 12.68 7.52 -22.85
N LEU A 576 11.51 6.92 -22.92
CA LEU A 576 10.47 7.21 -23.89
C LEU A 576 9.46 8.19 -23.28
N THR A 577 9.42 9.42 -23.77
CA THR A 577 8.47 10.45 -23.34
C THR A 577 7.38 10.63 -24.39
N ILE A 578 6.12 10.65 -23.96
CA ILE A 578 4.96 11.01 -24.79
C ILE A 578 4.39 12.32 -24.31
N GLU A 579 4.13 13.20 -25.26
CA GLU A 579 3.43 14.45 -25.05
C GLU A 579 2.19 14.50 -25.93
N CYS A 580 1.05 14.88 -25.37
CA CYS A 580 -0.18 15.02 -26.13
C CYS A 580 -1.12 16.07 -25.53
N ASP A 581 -1.98 16.65 -26.38
CA ASP A 581 -2.98 17.63 -25.98
C ASP A 581 -4.34 16.96 -25.74
N SER A 582 -5.14 17.46 -24.79
CA SER A 582 -6.51 17.01 -24.55
C SER A 582 -7.58 17.74 -25.38
N ILE A 583 -7.19 18.77 -26.12
CA ILE A 583 -8.08 19.64 -26.91
C ILE A 583 -7.49 19.89 -28.30
N ALA A 584 -8.28 19.63 -29.35
CA ALA A 584 -7.87 19.85 -30.72
C ALA A 584 -7.51 21.32 -31.00
N GLY A 585 -6.31 21.54 -31.56
CA GLY A 585 -5.89 22.86 -32.05
C GLY A 585 -5.52 23.88 -30.97
N THR A 586 -5.41 23.47 -29.70
CA THR A 586 -4.88 24.31 -28.61
C THR A 586 -3.68 23.62 -27.97
N PRO A 587 -2.47 23.82 -28.52
CA PRO A 587 -1.25 23.25 -27.94
C PRO A 587 -1.08 23.71 -26.50
N TYR A 588 -0.70 22.79 -25.61
CA TYR A 588 -0.37 23.03 -24.21
C TYR A 588 -1.55 23.38 -23.28
N ASN A 589 -2.79 23.18 -23.72
CA ASN A 589 -3.98 23.43 -22.90
C ASN A 589 -4.64 22.08 -22.54
N GLY A 590 -4.39 21.58 -21.33
CA GLY A 590 -4.70 20.19 -20.95
C GLY A 590 -3.67 19.19 -21.49
N TRP A 591 -2.40 19.57 -21.40
CA TRP A 591 -1.25 18.79 -21.85
C TRP A 591 -0.95 17.65 -20.89
N THR A 592 -0.76 16.45 -21.45
CA THR A 592 -0.26 15.29 -20.72
C THR A 592 1.15 14.98 -21.20
N SER A 593 2.08 14.83 -20.27
CA SER A 593 3.42 14.29 -20.50
C SER A 593 3.62 13.04 -19.65
N LYS A 594 4.07 11.96 -20.27
CA LYS A 594 4.33 10.69 -19.58
C LYS A 594 5.62 10.06 -20.08
N THR A 595 6.50 9.69 -19.16
CA THR A 595 7.80 9.08 -19.47
C THR A 595 7.84 7.64 -19.00
N PHE A 596 8.30 6.75 -19.88
CA PHE A 596 8.53 5.32 -19.65
C PHE A 596 10.04 5.07 -19.65
N GLY A 597 10.53 4.33 -18.66
CA GLY A 597 11.91 3.83 -18.66
C GLY A 597 11.98 2.50 -19.43
N LEU A 598 12.99 2.37 -20.30
CA LEU A 598 13.24 1.18 -21.11
C LEU A 598 14.69 0.74 -20.89
N GLU A 599 14.90 -0.55 -20.61
CA GLU A 599 16.26 -1.14 -20.61
C GLU A 599 16.49 -1.79 -21.98
N VAL A 600 17.55 -1.38 -22.66
CA VAL A 600 17.84 -1.78 -24.04
C VAL A 600 19.21 -2.44 -24.10
N SER A 601 19.26 -3.67 -24.60
CA SER A 601 20.53 -4.35 -24.88
C SER A 601 21.11 -3.81 -26.19
N LEU A 602 22.22 -3.11 -26.10
CA LEU A 602 22.96 -2.60 -27.23
C LEU A 602 24.14 -3.55 -27.51
N GLY A 603 24.31 -3.98 -28.76
CA GLY A 603 25.36 -4.91 -29.20
C GLY A 603 25.05 -6.38 -28.95
N PRO A 604 25.93 -7.28 -29.44
CA PRO A 604 25.73 -8.73 -29.37
C PRO A 604 25.71 -9.25 -27.92
N PRO A 605 24.87 -10.25 -27.63
CA PRO A 605 24.80 -10.88 -26.32
C PRO A 605 26.13 -11.52 -25.95
N GLN A 606 26.62 -11.24 -24.75
CA GLN A 606 27.89 -11.73 -24.25
C GLN A 606 27.76 -13.04 -23.48
N ILE A 607 26.56 -13.34 -22.96
CA ILE A 607 26.25 -14.54 -22.19
C ILE A 607 25.02 -15.23 -22.78
N LEU A 608 25.10 -16.53 -22.99
CA LEU A 608 23.93 -17.39 -23.20
C LEU A 608 23.57 -18.07 -21.88
N ILE A 609 22.34 -17.86 -21.42
CA ILE A 609 21.76 -18.64 -20.32
C ILE A 609 20.99 -19.79 -20.95
N VAL A 610 21.43 -21.02 -20.71
CA VAL A 610 20.70 -22.23 -21.12
C VAL A 610 19.84 -22.67 -19.96
N ASP A 611 18.53 -22.52 -20.16
CA ASP A 611 17.49 -22.91 -19.24
C ASP A 611 17.08 -24.37 -19.52
N ASP A 612 17.55 -25.27 -18.65
CA ASP A 612 17.34 -26.71 -18.70
C ASP A 612 16.59 -27.23 -17.47
N ASP A 613 15.59 -26.49 -17.01
CA ASP A 613 14.83 -26.79 -15.80
C ASP A 613 13.47 -27.45 -16.00
N ARG A 614 13.22 -27.88 -17.23
CA ARG A 614 11.96 -28.51 -17.68
C ARG A 614 10.76 -27.57 -17.59
N GLY A 615 10.99 -26.26 -17.73
CA GLY A 615 9.95 -25.23 -17.83
C GLY A 615 9.51 -24.67 -16.48
N ALA A 616 10.41 -24.69 -15.49
CA ALA A 616 10.29 -23.85 -14.31
C ALA A 616 10.84 -22.45 -14.63
N ASP A 617 10.66 -21.50 -13.71
CA ASP A 617 10.99 -20.08 -13.94
C ASP A 617 12.29 -19.66 -13.21
N TYR A 618 13.28 -20.56 -13.10
CA TYR A 618 14.51 -20.32 -12.34
C TYR A 618 15.53 -19.44 -13.08
N GLU A 619 15.40 -19.31 -14.40
CA GLU A 619 16.20 -18.43 -15.24
C GLU A 619 16.12 -16.97 -14.78
N ASN A 620 15.02 -16.57 -14.14
CA ASN A 620 14.85 -15.24 -13.53
C ASN A 620 16.00 -14.87 -12.58
N VAL A 621 16.57 -15.84 -11.87
CA VAL A 621 17.72 -15.57 -10.97
C VAL A 621 18.99 -15.25 -11.76
N TYR A 622 19.17 -15.90 -12.90
CA TYR A 622 20.33 -15.72 -13.77
C TYR A 622 20.18 -14.44 -14.59
N THR A 623 19.01 -14.20 -15.18
CA THR A 623 18.71 -12.97 -15.90
C THR A 623 18.75 -11.77 -14.97
N GLN A 624 18.25 -11.86 -13.73
CA GLN A 624 18.36 -10.77 -12.77
C GLN A 624 19.81 -10.36 -12.52
N ALA A 625 20.68 -11.33 -12.27
CA ALA A 625 22.09 -11.07 -12.01
C ALA A 625 22.83 -10.57 -13.25
N VAL A 626 22.62 -11.18 -14.41
CA VAL A 626 23.33 -10.82 -15.63
C VAL A 626 22.83 -9.48 -16.19
N HIS A 627 21.51 -9.29 -16.27
CA HIS A 627 20.86 -8.08 -16.76
C HIS A 627 21.07 -6.92 -15.80
N TYR A 628 20.42 -6.98 -14.63
CA TYR A 628 20.31 -5.80 -13.78
C TYR A 628 21.53 -5.62 -12.91
N ASP A 629 22.13 -6.72 -12.41
CA ASP A 629 23.26 -6.61 -11.49
C ASP A 629 24.57 -6.26 -12.17
N LEU A 630 24.84 -6.89 -13.32
CA LEU A 630 26.09 -6.75 -14.06
C LEU A 630 25.97 -5.89 -15.32
N GLY A 631 24.77 -5.60 -15.83
CA GLY A 631 24.58 -4.79 -17.04
C GLY A 631 25.06 -5.47 -18.32
N ILE A 632 25.15 -6.82 -18.32
CA ILE A 632 25.76 -7.58 -19.41
C ILE A 632 24.67 -8.04 -20.40
N PRO A 633 24.77 -7.70 -21.69
CA PRO A 633 23.91 -8.25 -22.73
C PRO A 633 23.88 -9.79 -22.72
N TYR A 634 22.69 -10.38 -22.80
CA TYR A 634 22.53 -11.83 -22.76
C TYR A 634 21.39 -12.32 -23.66
N SER A 635 21.35 -13.63 -23.85
CA SER A 635 20.21 -14.33 -24.42
C SER A 635 19.83 -15.52 -23.55
N VAL A 636 18.58 -15.96 -23.64
CA VAL A 636 18.09 -17.16 -22.97
C VAL A 636 17.71 -18.23 -24.00
N TRP A 637 18.16 -19.45 -23.75
CA TRP A 637 17.78 -20.63 -24.51
C TRP A 637 16.90 -21.54 -23.65
N HIS A 638 15.58 -21.44 -23.83
CA HIS A 638 14.61 -22.33 -23.19
C HIS A 638 14.60 -23.69 -23.88
N LYS A 639 15.21 -24.68 -23.24
CA LYS A 639 15.33 -26.03 -23.79
C LYS A 639 13.98 -26.75 -23.84
N ALA A 640 13.05 -26.41 -22.95
CA ALA A 640 11.68 -26.92 -22.96
C ALA A 640 10.97 -26.66 -24.30
N ASP A 641 11.25 -25.51 -24.93
CA ASP A 641 10.66 -25.09 -26.21
C ASP A 641 11.50 -25.50 -27.41
N LYS A 642 12.82 -25.31 -27.31
CA LYS A 642 13.75 -25.37 -28.46
C LYS A 642 14.55 -26.67 -28.54
N SER A 643 14.43 -27.57 -27.56
CA SER A 643 15.32 -28.72 -27.34
C SER A 643 16.79 -28.30 -27.08
N SER A 644 17.70 -29.26 -26.94
CA SER A 644 19.11 -29.00 -26.65
C SER A 644 19.75 -28.11 -27.72
N PRO A 645 20.47 -27.03 -27.35
CA PRO A 645 21.25 -26.25 -28.30
C PRO A 645 22.35 -27.10 -28.93
N THR A 646 22.67 -26.83 -30.18
CA THR A 646 23.80 -27.41 -30.89
C THR A 646 25.11 -26.71 -30.52
N GLY A 647 26.24 -27.38 -30.74
CA GLY A 647 27.55 -26.76 -30.49
C GLY A 647 27.78 -25.49 -31.32
N ASP A 648 27.18 -25.36 -32.51
CA ASP A 648 27.30 -24.15 -33.33
C ASP A 648 26.44 -23.00 -32.83
N GLU A 649 25.32 -23.28 -32.16
CA GLU A 649 24.52 -22.26 -31.46
C GLU A 649 25.26 -21.73 -30.23
N LEU A 650 25.87 -22.61 -29.43
CA LEU A 650 26.65 -22.21 -28.26
C LEU A 650 27.85 -21.33 -28.65
N LYS A 651 28.55 -21.65 -29.75
CA LYS A 651 29.74 -20.91 -30.23
C LYS A 651 29.46 -19.46 -30.65
N LYS A 652 28.19 -19.06 -30.80
CA LYS A 652 27.83 -17.66 -31.05
C LYS A 652 28.09 -16.77 -29.83
N TYR A 653 28.22 -17.37 -28.65
CA TYR A 653 28.32 -16.65 -27.39
C TYR A 653 29.71 -16.82 -26.77
N PRO A 654 30.33 -15.72 -26.29
CA PRO A 654 31.59 -15.80 -25.57
C PRO A 654 31.52 -16.70 -24.33
N LYS A 655 30.37 -16.69 -23.63
CA LYS A 655 30.16 -17.41 -22.37
C LYS A 655 28.80 -18.10 -22.35
N VAL A 656 28.75 -19.30 -21.78
CA VAL A 656 27.52 -20.10 -21.63
C VAL A 656 27.32 -20.45 -20.15
N PHE A 657 26.17 -20.07 -19.60
CA PHE A 657 25.71 -20.44 -18.27
C PHE A 657 24.58 -21.46 -18.41
N TRP A 658 24.85 -22.70 -18.02
CA TRP A 658 23.89 -23.79 -18.11
C TRP A 658 23.37 -24.12 -16.72
N HIS A 659 22.07 -23.94 -16.49
CA HIS A 659 21.42 -24.33 -15.23
C HIS A 659 20.35 -25.37 -15.47
N THR A 660 20.15 -26.24 -14.48
CA THR A 660 19.15 -27.29 -14.60
C THR A 660 17.94 -27.12 -13.71
N GLY A 661 17.95 -26.29 -12.65
CA GLY A 661 16.76 -26.03 -11.79
C GLY A 661 16.06 -27.23 -11.13
N ASP A 662 16.48 -28.45 -11.45
CA ASP A 662 15.75 -29.69 -11.24
C ASP A 662 16.54 -30.65 -10.33
N TRP A 663 15.77 -31.50 -9.69
CA TRP A 663 16.07 -32.44 -8.62
C TRP A 663 16.24 -33.85 -9.16
N ALA A 664 15.83 -34.08 -10.41
CA ALA A 664 15.94 -35.36 -11.07
C ALA A 664 17.41 -35.77 -11.28
N GLU A 665 17.66 -37.08 -11.31
CA GLU A 665 19.02 -37.62 -11.56
C GLU A 665 19.37 -37.66 -13.07
N ASP A 666 18.42 -37.34 -13.94
CA ASP A 666 18.51 -37.40 -15.41
C ASP A 666 18.32 -36.02 -16.08
N VAL A 667 18.96 -34.99 -15.50
CA VAL A 667 18.87 -33.60 -15.99
C VAL A 667 19.55 -33.37 -17.35
N PHE A 668 20.63 -34.11 -17.67
CA PHE A 668 21.33 -33.96 -18.95
C PHE A 668 21.03 -35.09 -19.94
N THR A 669 21.10 -34.75 -21.23
CA THR A 669 20.94 -35.65 -22.36
C THR A 669 22.25 -35.79 -23.15
N ALA A 670 22.35 -36.83 -23.98
CA ALA A 670 23.53 -37.04 -24.84
C ALA A 670 23.75 -35.88 -25.85
N ALA A 671 22.67 -35.19 -26.24
CA ALA A 671 22.74 -34.01 -27.10
C ALA A 671 23.42 -32.83 -26.38
N ASP A 672 23.06 -32.60 -25.10
CA ASP A 672 23.67 -31.55 -24.27
C ASP A 672 25.18 -31.76 -24.16
N VAL A 673 25.60 -32.98 -23.81
CA VAL A 673 27.03 -33.31 -23.70
C VAL A 673 27.75 -33.12 -25.03
N THR A 674 27.13 -33.50 -26.14
CA THR A 674 27.71 -33.33 -27.48
C THR A 674 27.91 -31.85 -27.81
N ALA A 675 26.93 -31.01 -27.52
CA ALA A 675 27.00 -29.57 -27.75
C ALA A 675 28.04 -28.89 -26.87
N MET A 676 28.03 -29.18 -25.56
CA MET A 676 29.00 -28.64 -24.61
C MET A 676 30.44 -29.05 -24.94
N LYS A 677 30.67 -30.30 -25.37
CA LYS A 677 32.00 -30.74 -25.86
C LYS A 677 32.44 -29.92 -27.07
N ALA A 678 31.59 -29.80 -28.08
CA ALA A 678 31.91 -29.05 -29.29
C ALA A 678 32.18 -27.56 -29.00
N TYR A 679 31.52 -26.98 -28.00
CA TYR A 679 31.75 -25.61 -27.54
C TYR A 679 33.08 -25.46 -26.79
N LEU A 680 33.36 -26.34 -25.83
CA LEU A 680 34.62 -26.34 -25.07
C LEU A 680 35.84 -26.66 -25.94
N ASP A 681 35.71 -27.59 -26.91
CA ASP A 681 36.79 -27.90 -27.86
C ASP A 681 37.15 -26.70 -28.76
N ALA A 682 36.20 -25.78 -28.96
CA ALA A 682 36.42 -24.51 -29.68
C ALA A 682 37.01 -23.40 -28.79
N GLY A 683 37.26 -23.67 -27.50
CA GLY A 683 37.81 -22.71 -26.55
C GLY A 683 36.78 -21.90 -25.75
N GLY A 684 35.51 -22.32 -25.75
CA GLY A 684 34.43 -21.61 -25.07
C GLY A 684 34.50 -21.62 -23.53
N ASP A 685 33.73 -20.73 -22.90
CA ASP A 685 33.65 -20.59 -21.44
C ASP A 685 32.31 -21.14 -20.93
N LEU A 686 32.32 -22.24 -20.17
CA LEU A 686 31.10 -22.92 -19.73
C LEU A 686 30.98 -22.98 -18.21
N MET A 687 29.88 -22.46 -17.66
CA MET A 687 29.45 -22.75 -16.30
C MET A 687 28.28 -23.73 -16.31
N ILE A 688 28.33 -24.74 -15.43
CA ILE A 688 27.20 -25.61 -15.11
C ILE A 688 26.84 -25.44 -13.64
N SER A 689 25.56 -25.21 -13.37
CA SER A 689 24.97 -25.12 -12.02
C SER A 689 23.82 -26.13 -11.91
N SER A 690 23.95 -27.11 -11.01
CA SER A 690 22.97 -28.19 -10.88
C SER A 690 23.05 -28.90 -9.53
N ILE A 691 21.91 -29.41 -9.02
CA ILE A 691 21.86 -30.24 -7.80
C ILE A 691 22.46 -31.64 -8.05
N SER A 692 21.96 -32.31 -9.09
CA SER A 692 22.24 -33.72 -9.42
C SER A 692 23.08 -33.88 -10.70
N GLY A 693 23.65 -32.78 -11.18
CA GLY A 693 24.32 -32.72 -12.48
C GLY A 693 25.58 -33.57 -12.56
N ALA A 694 26.36 -33.69 -11.48
CA ALA A 694 27.57 -34.50 -11.51
C ALA A 694 27.24 -36.01 -11.53
N GLN A 695 26.23 -36.44 -10.78
CA GLN A 695 25.69 -37.80 -10.84
C GLN A 695 25.16 -38.11 -12.24
N SER A 696 24.37 -37.20 -12.81
CA SER A 696 23.79 -37.33 -14.15
C SER A 696 24.87 -37.48 -15.22
N LEU A 697 25.87 -36.57 -15.23
CA LEU A 697 26.99 -36.62 -16.17
C LEU A 697 27.88 -37.85 -15.94
N ASN A 698 28.06 -38.31 -14.71
CA ASN A 698 28.83 -39.53 -14.43
C ASN A 698 28.15 -40.78 -15.02
N ALA A 699 26.82 -40.84 -14.98
CA ALA A 699 26.06 -41.93 -15.59
C ALA A 699 26.03 -41.84 -17.13
N LEU A 700 25.95 -40.62 -17.66
CA LEU A 700 25.79 -40.36 -19.09
C LEU A 700 27.11 -40.39 -19.87
N ASP A 701 28.13 -39.67 -19.40
CA ASP A 701 29.44 -39.53 -20.02
C ASP A 701 30.51 -39.15 -18.97
N VAL A 702 31.04 -40.15 -18.28
CA VAL A 702 32.10 -39.96 -17.27
C VAL A 702 33.36 -39.29 -17.83
N GLY A 703 33.62 -39.43 -19.15
CA GLY A 703 34.72 -38.76 -19.82
C GLY A 703 34.50 -37.25 -19.89
N PHE A 704 33.27 -36.79 -20.12
CA PHE A 704 32.94 -35.37 -20.05
C PHE A 704 33.18 -34.80 -18.64
N LEU A 705 32.62 -35.45 -17.61
CA LEU A 705 32.77 -34.99 -16.23
C LEU A 705 34.26 -34.93 -15.81
N ASN A 706 35.03 -35.97 -16.11
CA ASN A 706 36.43 -36.05 -15.72
C ASN A 706 37.32 -35.14 -16.59
N ASP A 707 37.25 -35.30 -17.90
CA ASP A 707 38.23 -34.70 -18.81
C ASP A 707 37.87 -33.27 -19.18
N TYR A 708 36.58 -32.91 -19.27
CA TYR A 708 36.16 -31.55 -19.60
C TYR A 708 35.94 -30.68 -18.36
N LEU A 709 35.25 -31.20 -17.34
CA LEU A 709 34.92 -30.43 -16.12
C LEU A 709 35.95 -30.61 -14.99
N GLY A 710 36.87 -31.57 -15.11
CA GLY A 710 37.92 -31.78 -14.10
C GLY A 710 37.39 -32.31 -12.77
N ALA A 711 36.22 -32.95 -12.77
CA ALA A 711 35.53 -33.43 -11.58
C ALA A 711 35.30 -34.95 -11.67
N ASN A 712 35.22 -35.63 -10.54
CA ASN A 712 34.77 -37.02 -10.45
C ASN A 712 33.74 -37.15 -9.34
N TYR A 713 32.56 -37.71 -9.65
CA TYR A 713 31.46 -37.88 -8.70
C TYR A 713 31.80 -38.90 -7.61
N THR A 714 31.45 -38.60 -6.36
CA THR A 714 31.82 -39.43 -5.20
C THR A 714 30.67 -39.77 -4.24
N GLY A 715 29.50 -39.17 -4.44
CA GLY A 715 28.32 -39.35 -3.59
C GLY A 715 27.56 -38.05 -3.44
N SER A 716 26.61 -37.99 -2.51
CA SER A 716 25.81 -36.78 -2.28
C SER A 716 25.59 -36.54 -0.78
N LEU A 717 25.40 -35.29 -0.38
CA LEU A 717 25.23 -34.88 1.02
C LEU A 717 24.31 -33.65 1.14
N LEU A 718 23.35 -33.68 2.08
CA LEU A 718 22.53 -32.53 2.41
C LEU A 718 23.34 -31.54 3.26
N TRP A 719 23.59 -30.34 2.73
CA TRP A 719 24.26 -29.27 3.46
C TRP A 719 23.96 -27.89 2.86
N PRO A 720 23.54 -26.87 3.65
CA PRO A 720 23.04 -25.60 3.11
C PRO A 720 24.08 -24.46 3.07
N PHE A 721 25.34 -24.75 3.40
CA PHE A 721 26.41 -23.75 3.49
C PHE A 721 27.53 -24.08 2.51
N PHE A 722 28.04 -23.06 1.83
CA PHE A 722 29.11 -23.19 0.84
C PHE A 722 30.23 -22.22 1.18
N GLN A 723 31.46 -22.71 1.11
CA GLN A 723 32.64 -21.91 1.40
C GLN A 723 33.65 -22.06 0.27
N GLY A 724 34.04 -20.92 -0.29
CA GLY A 724 35.02 -20.85 -1.35
C GLY A 724 36.43 -21.18 -0.84
N VAL A 725 37.16 -21.92 -1.66
CA VAL A 725 38.53 -22.35 -1.36
C VAL A 725 39.47 -21.16 -1.52
N SER A 726 40.24 -20.85 -0.47
CA SER A 726 41.18 -19.73 -0.48
C SER A 726 42.23 -19.89 -1.58
N GLY A 727 42.49 -18.81 -2.33
CA GLY A 727 43.43 -18.78 -3.45
C GLY A 727 42.88 -19.28 -4.78
N ASN A 728 41.66 -19.81 -4.83
CA ASN A 728 40.97 -20.07 -6.10
C ASN A 728 40.24 -18.80 -6.56
N GLN A 729 40.38 -18.42 -7.83
CA GLN A 729 39.84 -17.15 -8.37
C GLN A 729 38.32 -17.02 -8.21
N LEU A 730 37.56 -18.12 -8.31
CA LEU A 730 36.12 -18.14 -8.13
C LEU A 730 35.72 -18.16 -6.65
N GLY A 731 36.37 -19.03 -5.87
CA GLY A 731 36.01 -19.28 -4.47
C GLY A 731 36.53 -18.24 -3.47
N ASP A 732 37.78 -17.79 -3.60
CA ASP A 732 38.62 -17.08 -2.61
C ASP A 732 37.95 -16.59 -1.31
N GLY A 733 37.67 -17.52 -0.38
CA GLY A 733 37.14 -17.20 0.94
C GLY A 733 35.68 -16.71 1.00
N THR A 734 34.98 -16.69 -0.12
CA THR A 734 33.55 -16.34 -0.21
C THR A 734 32.68 -17.35 0.53
N LYS A 735 31.50 -16.90 0.95
CA LYS A 735 30.55 -17.73 1.70
C LYS A 735 29.17 -17.55 1.13
N TYR A 736 28.52 -18.66 0.80
CA TYR A 736 27.13 -18.67 0.34
C TYR A 736 26.30 -19.58 1.22
N ARG A 737 25.00 -19.32 1.25
CA ARG A 737 24.04 -20.20 1.93
C ARG A 737 22.70 -20.20 1.23
N TYR A 738 21.98 -21.29 1.42
CA TYR A 738 20.60 -21.36 0.99
C TYR A 738 19.65 -20.53 1.85
N MET A 739 18.54 -20.12 1.23
CA MET A 739 17.40 -19.54 1.92
C MET A 739 16.74 -20.57 2.87
N PRO A 740 16.09 -20.13 3.97
CA PRO A 740 15.44 -21.05 4.92
C PRO A 740 14.36 -21.94 4.30
N SER A 741 13.71 -21.45 3.24
CA SER A 741 12.70 -22.15 2.45
C SER A 741 13.29 -23.08 1.39
N ALA A 742 14.62 -23.15 1.24
CA ALA A 742 15.22 -23.99 0.23
C ALA A 742 14.91 -25.47 0.52
N PRO A 743 14.43 -26.21 -0.47
CA PRO A 743 14.08 -27.61 -0.32
C PRO A 743 15.28 -28.50 0.10
N SER A 744 14.98 -29.61 0.79
CA SER A 744 15.97 -30.46 1.47
C SER A 744 16.46 -31.63 0.60
N SER A 745 17.24 -31.38 -0.46
CA SER A 745 17.89 -32.40 -1.30
C SER A 745 19.35 -32.67 -0.93
N MET A 746 19.84 -33.85 -1.32
CA MET A 746 21.27 -34.15 -1.26
C MET A 746 21.99 -33.51 -2.45
N LEU A 747 23.07 -32.78 -2.18
CA LEU A 747 23.91 -32.14 -3.20
C LEU A 747 25.01 -33.09 -3.65
N ASP A 748 25.34 -33.11 -4.93
CA ASP A 748 26.44 -33.92 -5.43
C ASP A 748 27.80 -33.48 -4.85
N LEU A 749 28.61 -34.47 -4.48
CA LEU A 749 29.98 -34.31 -4.02
C LEU A 749 30.94 -34.79 -5.09
N VAL A 750 31.96 -33.99 -5.34
CA VAL A 750 32.97 -34.29 -6.36
C VAL A 750 34.38 -34.31 -5.77
N THR A 751 35.31 -34.82 -6.55
CA THR A 751 36.75 -34.68 -6.34
C THR A 751 37.39 -34.10 -7.58
N THR A 752 38.54 -33.43 -7.44
CA THR A 752 39.24 -32.83 -8.58
C THR A 752 40.09 -33.86 -9.32
N VAL A 753 39.99 -33.88 -10.65
CA VAL A 753 40.77 -34.73 -11.56
C VAL A 753 41.18 -33.94 -12.80
N SER A 754 42.10 -34.48 -13.62
CA SER A 754 42.42 -33.95 -14.96
C SER A 754 42.65 -32.42 -15.03
N GLY A 755 43.33 -31.86 -14.03
CA GLY A 755 43.67 -30.43 -13.95
C GLY A 755 42.58 -29.52 -13.36
N GLY A 756 41.46 -30.06 -12.89
CA GLY A 756 40.46 -29.30 -12.13
C GLY A 756 40.97 -28.84 -10.77
N GLN A 757 40.45 -27.71 -10.30
CA GLN A 757 40.76 -27.10 -9.00
C GLN A 757 39.49 -26.95 -8.18
N ALA A 758 39.57 -27.25 -6.89
CA ALA A 758 38.44 -27.07 -5.98
C ALA A 758 38.15 -25.57 -5.83
N ALA A 759 36.96 -25.16 -6.22
CA ALA A 759 36.48 -23.79 -6.09
C ALA A 759 35.64 -23.60 -4.82
N PHE A 760 34.78 -24.59 -4.51
CA PHE A 760 33.89 -24.54 -3.35
C PHE A 760 33.90 -25.85 -2.58
N THR A 761 33.74 -25.71 -1.26
CA THR A 761 33.51 -26.81 -0.32
C THR A 761 32.21 -26.59 0.43
N LEU A 762 31.66 -27.67 0.99
CA LEU A 762 30.58 -27.55 1.95
C LEU A 762 31.11 -26.83 3.21
N GLY A 763 30.45 -25.73 3.60
CA GLY A 763 30.92 -24.85 4.67
C GLY A 763 31.15 -25.59 5.99
N GLY A 764 32.35 -25.45 6.55
CA GLY A 764 32.76 -26.21 7.75
C GLY A 764 33.12 -27.68 7.51
N LYS A 765 33.21 -28.12 6.24
CA LYS A 765 33.64 -29.46 5.81
C LYS A 765 34.72 -29.35 4.72
N THR A 766 35.31 -30.49 4.35
CA THR A 766 36.32 -30.58 3.29
C THR A 766 35.77 -31.13 1.97
N ASP A 767 34.49 -31.55 1.96
CA ASP A 767 33.83 -32.11 0.78
C ASP A 767 33.65 -31.02 -0.28
N ILE A 768 34.01 -31.33 -1.53
CA ILE A 768 34.03 -30.36 -2.64
C ILE A 768 32.65 -30.35 -3.33
N CYS A 769 32.11 -29.15 -3.52
CA CYS A 769 30.84 -28.89 -4.20
C CYS A 769 30.97 -27.89 -5.37
N GLY A 770 32.21 -27.56 -5.74
CA GLY A 770 32.46 -26.74 -6.92
C GLY A 770 33.88 -26.95 -7.46
N VAL A 771 34.00 -27.08 -8.76
CA VAL A 771 35.27 -27.27 -9.48
C VAL A 771 35.40 -26.21 -10.56
N SER A 772 36.60 -25.65 -10.69
CA SER A 772 36.98 -24.73 -11.77
C SER A 772 38.14 -25.34 -12.56
N LYS A 773 38.22 -25.07 -13.85
CA LYS A 773 39.30 -25.56 -14.72
C LYS A 773 39.63 -24.52 -15.78
N GLN A 774 40.94 -24.28 -15.99
CA GLN A 774 41.46 -23.38 -17.01
C GLN A 774 42.48 -24.11 -17.87
N THR A 775 42.23 -24.17 -19.18
CA THR A 775 43.09 -24.83 -20.18
C THR A 775 43.09 -24.04 -21.50
N THR A 776 42.81 -24.69 -22.64
CA THR A 776 42.46 -24.00 -23.89
C THR A 776 41.03 -23.47 -23.88
N TYR A 777 40.23 -23.91 -22.90
CA TYR A 777 38.89 -23.45 -22.58
C TYR A 777 38.80 -23.30 -21.04
N ASN A 778 37.76 -22.61 -20.56
CA ASN A 778 37.49 -22.51 -19.13
C ASN A 778 36.15 -23.19 -18.78
N SER A 779 36.12 -23.89 -17.65
CA SER A 779 34.88 -24.49 -17.15
C SER A 779 34.70 -24.34 -15.64
N ILE A 780 33.45 -24.19 -15.23
CA ILE A 780 33.01 -24.19 -13.85
C ILE A 780 31.89 -25.22 -13.71
N LEU A 781 32.01 -26.10 -12.72
CA LEU A 781 30.93 -26.98 -12.28
C LEU A 781 30.59 -26.64 -10.83
N LEU A 782 29.37 -26.17 -10.59
CA LEU A 782 28.78 -26.00 -9.26
C LEU A 782 27.75 -27.11 -9.04
N THR A 783 27.97 -27.93 -8.02
CA THR A 783 27.00 -28.98 -7.63
C THR A 783 25.95 -28.47 -6.65
N PHE A 784 25.85 -27.14 -6.52
CA PHE A 784 24.80 -26.46 -5.82
C PHE A 784 24.09 -25.48 -6.78
N PRO A 785 22.77 -25.53 -6.89
CA PRO A 785 21.98 -24.56 -7.65
C PRO A 785 22.09 -23.13 -7.08
N ILE A 786 22.30 -22.16 -7.96
CA ILE A 786 22.44 -20.75 -7.59
C ILE A 786 21.07 -20.15 -7.20
N GLU A 787 19.99 -20.61 -7.82
CA GLU A 787 18.62 -20.13 -7.62
C GLU A 787 18.11 -20.23 -6.17
N TYR A 788 18.68 -21.12 -5.36
CA TYR A 788 18.33 -21.25 -3.94
C TYR A 788 19.23 -20.46 -2.98
N LEU A 789 20.25 -19.75 -3.48
CA LEU A 789 21.13 -18.90 -2.66
C LEU A 789 20.40 -17.65 -2.14
N SER A 790 20.64 -17.32 -0.87
CA SER A 790 19.99 -16.19 -0.20
C SER A 790 20.88 -14.95 -0.11
N ASP A 791 20.33 -13.81 -0.51
CA ASP A 791 20.99 -12.50 -0.36
C ASP A 791 20.68 -11.81 0.98
N ALA A 792 19.79 -12.40 1.80
CA ALA A 792 19.32 -11.79 3.05
C ALA A 792 20.36 -11.80 4.20
N PHE A 793 21.48 -12.50 4.02
CA PHE A 793 22.45 -12.76 5.09
C PHE A 793 23.78 -12.01 4.94
N THR A 794 23.83 -10.93 4.17
CA THR A 794 25.03 -10.07 4.02
C THR A 794 25.55 -9.55 5.37
N HIS A 795 24.64 -9.23 6.30
CA HIS A 795 24.96 -8.84 7.69
C HIS A 795 25.70 -9.94 8.49
N GLN A 796 25.70 -11.19 8.02
CA GLN A 796 26.43 -12.32 8.60
C GLN A 796 27.66 -12.72 7.77
N SER A 797 28.13 -11.82 6.90
CA SER A 797 29.28 -12.02 6.01
C SER A 797 29.09 -13.13 4.96
N TYR A 798 27.85 -13.34 4.51
CA TYR A 798 27.57 -14.13 3.30
C TYR A 798 27.54 -13.22 2.08
N ASN A 799 28.02 -13.75 0.97
CA ASN A 799 28.07 -13.12 -0.34
C ASN A 799 26.73 -13.25 -1.07
N THR A 800 26.45 -12.31 -1.97
CA THR A 800 25.22 -12.28 -2.77
C THR A 800 25.37 -13.09 -4.05
N LYS A 801 24.25 -13.44 -4.68
CA LYS A 801 24.24 -14.06 -6.02
C LYS A 801 24.97 -13.21 -7.05
N ALA A 802 24.75 -11.89 -7.04
CA ALA A 802 25.45 -10.94 -7.93
C ALA A 802 26.97 -11.07 -7.83
N GLU A 803 27.52 -11.15 -6.61
CA GLU A 803 28.95 -11.34 -6.40
C GLU A 803 29.47 -12.69 -6.92
N LEU A 804 28.66 -13.75 -6.85
CA LEU A 804 29.02 -15.05 -7.45
C LEU A 804 29.09 -14.93 -8.97
N PHE A 805 28.09 -14.33 -9.62
CA PHE A 805 28.08 -14.15 -11.06
C PHE A 805 29.21 -13.24 -11.55
N ALA A 806 29.51 -12.15 -10.85
CA ALA A 806 30.65 -11.29 -11.15
C ALA A 806 31.96 -12.10 -11.17
N ARG A 807 32.17 -12.96 -10.16
CA ARG A 807 33.35 -13.82 -10.08
C ARG A 807 33.40 -14.89 -11.16
N VAL A 808 32.25 -15.43 -11.57
CA VAL A 808 32.15 -16.35 -12.71
C VAL A 808 32.60 -15.64 -14.00
N VAL A 809 32.09 -14.43 -14.24
CA VAL A 809 32.47 -13.62 -15.41
C VAL A 809 33.97 -13.28 -15.39
N ASP A 810 34.51 -12.86 -14.24
CA ASP A 810 35.93 -12.58 -14.06
C ASP A 810 36.81 -13.82 -14.27
N PHE A 811 36.37 -14.99 -13.79
CA PHE A 811 37.07 -16.25 -14.02
C PHE A 811 37.17 -16.59 -15.51
N PHE A 812 36.13 -16.25 -16.27
CA PHE A 812 36.09 -16.35 -17.73
C PHE A 812 36.78 -15.18 -18.46
N GLY A 813 37.61 -14.40 -17.75
CA GLY A 813 38.41 -13.33 -18.34
C GLY A 813 37.68 -12.00 -18.52
N GLY A 814 36.52 -11.83 -17.86
CA GLY A 814 35.69 -10.64 -17.96
C GLY A 814 34.87 -10.57 -19.25
N ILE A 815 34.20 -9.44 -19.44
CA ILE A 815 33.63 -9.04 -20.74
C ILE A 815 34.67 -8.13 -21.41
N PRO A 816 34.84 -8.14 -22.75
CA PRO A 816 35.64 -7.15 -23.45
C PRO A 816 34.98 -5.79 -23.27
N LEU A 817 35.33 -5.09 -22.20
CA LEU A 817 34.76 -3.80 -21.85
C LEU A 817 35.53 -2.70 -22.57
N GLY A 818 34.82 -1.81 -23.27
CA GLY A 818 35.40 -0.67 -23.94
C GLY A 818 35.87 0.29 -22.88
N VAL A 819 37.12 0.73 -22.96
CA VAL A 819 37.55 1.92 -22.21
C VAL A 819 36.86 3.10 -22.89
N ASP A 820 35.66 3.42 -22.44
CA ASP A 820 35.14 4.77 -22.58
C ASP A 820 35.78 5.60 -21.45
N ASP A 821 36.44 6.69 -21.81
CA ASP A 821 37.04 7.63 -20.85
C ASP A 821 35.96 8.41 -20.06
N GLY A 822 34.67 8.11 -20.29
CA GLY A 822 33.57 8.34 -19.36
C GLY A 822 33.11 7.01 -18.74
N ASP A 823 33.71 6.67 -17.59
CA ASP A 823 33.50 5.44 -16.80
C ASP A 823 32.13 4.72 -16.99
N PRO A 824 32.05 3.68 -17.84
CA PRO A 824 30.88 2.79 -17.92
C PRO A 824 30.95 1.64 -16.90
N HIS A 825 31.97 1.62 -16.03
CA HIS A 825 32.16 0.64 -14.95
C HIS A 825 32.35 1.26 -13.58
N ALA A 826 31.80 2.45 -13.35
CA ALA A 826 31.37 2.77 -12.00
C ALA A 826 30.31 1.72 -11.70
N ALA A 827 30.69 0.66 -10.97
CA ALA A 827 29.75 -0.31 -10.41
C ALA A 827 28.51 0.47 -10.02
N LEU A 828 27.34 0.12 -10.61
CA LEU A 828 26.10 0.84 -10.37
C LEU A 828 26.05 1.09 -8.86
N PRO A 829 25.98 2.35 -8.42
CA PRO A 829 26.40 2.67 -7.08
C PRO A 829 25.71 1.76 -6.05
N ASP A 830 26.46 1.07 -5.21
CA ASP A 830 25.82 0.24 -4.16
C ASP A 830 25.26 1.10 -3.03
N ASN A 831 25.55 2.40 -3.04
CA ASN A 831 25.21 3.37 -2.02
C ASN A 831 24.30 4.49 -2.55
N PHE A 832 23.30 4.82 -1.75
CA PHE A 832 22.55 6.06 -1.90
C PHE A 832 23.34 7.15 -1.17
N ASP A 833 23.88 8.13 -1.89
CA ASP A 833 24.74 9.18 -1.31
C ASP A 833 24.45 10.56 -1.90
N LEU A 834 24.20 11.53 -1.03
CA LEU A 834 24.05 12.92 -1.42
C LEU A 834 25.36 13.64 -1.15
N HIS A 835 26.06 14.17 -2.15
CA HIS A 835 27.36 14.81 -1.95
C HIS A 835 27.25 16.24 -1.41
N GLN A 836 28.33 16.71 -0.80
CA GLN A 836 28.42 18.11 -0.38
C GLN A 836 28.44 19.02 -1.62
N ASN A 837 27.51 19.98 -1.70
CA ASN A 837 27.43 20.92 -2.80
C ASN A 837 28.76 21.67 -2.97
N TYR A 838 29.15 21.97 -4.21
CA TYR A 838 30.36 22.71 -4.51
C TYR A 838 30.12 23.82 -5.55
N PRO A 839 30.60 25.05 -5.32
CA PRO A 839 31.29 25.51 -4.10
C PRO A 839 30.38 25.55 -2.85
N ASN A 840 30.93 25.52 -1.64
CA ASN A 840 30.21 25.80 -0.41
C ASN A 840 31.15 26.50 0.61
N PRO A 841 30.94 27.78 0.95
CA PRO A 841 29.85 28.65 0.52
C PRO A 841 29.87 28.98 -0.98
N PHE A 842 28.71 29.28 -1.57
CA PHE A 842 28.58 29.60 -3.00
C PHE A 842 27.98 30.98 -3.26
N ASN A 843 28.17 31.50 -4.48
CA ASN A 843 27.62 32.77 -4.98
C ASN A 843 27.72 32.87 -6.53
N PRO A 844 26.62 33.03 -7.29
CA PRO A 844 25.22 32.81 -6.90
C PRO A 844 24.81 31.33 -7.02
N SER A 845 25.57 30.50 -7.76
CA SER A 845 25.20 29.12 -8.04
C SER A 845 26.15 28.08 -7.45
N THR A 846 25.63 26.87 -7.25
CA THR A 846 26.35 25.69 -6.79
C THR A 846 25.85 24.45 -7.52
N THR A 847 26.73 23.49 -7.70
CA THR A 847 26.36 22.15 -8.17
C THR A 847 26.12 21.24 -6.97
N ILE A 848 25.04 20.46 -7.02
CA ILE A 848 24.73 19.39 -6.08
C ILE A 848 24.87 18.06 -6.83
N SER A 849 25.88 17.28 -6.44
CA SER A 849 26.08 15.94 -6.98
C SER A 849 25.46 14.90 -6.05
N TYR A 850 24.88 13.83 -6.58
CA TYR A 850 24.29 12.75 -5.81
C TYR A 850 24.34 11.42 -6.55
N THR A 851 24.30 10.34 -5.79
CA THR A 851 24.51 8.98 -6.25
C THR A 851 23.32 8.14 -5.82
N LEU A 852 22.67 7.50 -6.78
CA LEU A 852 21.49 6.67 -6.58
C LEU A 852 21.88 5.20 -6.72
N ARG A 853 21.59 4.41 -5.68
CA ARG A 853 21.81 2.96 -5.72
C ARG A 853 20.71 2.18 -6.40
N ARG A 854 20.97 0.92 -6.72
CA ARG A 854 19.91 -0.02 -7.12
C ARG A 854 18.94 -0.24 -5.94
N PRO A 855 17.64 -0.01 -6.13
CA PRO A 855 16.64 -0.37 -5.12
C PRO A 855 16.54 -1.89 -4.98
N THR A 856 16.34 -2.34 -3.73
CA THR A 856 16.45 -3.76 -3.33
C THR A 856 15.31 -4.66 -3.83
N ASP A 857 14.23 -4.07 -4.34
CA ASP A 857 13.01 -4.74 -4.81
C ASP A 857 12.84 -4.68 -6.34
N GLY A 858 13.81 -4.08 -7.05
CA GLY A 858 13.74 -3.91 -8.51
C GLY A 858 12.81 -2.78 -9.00
N SER A 859 12.19 -2.01 -8.09
CA SER A 859 11.36 -0.86 -8.48
C SER A 859 12.20 0.30 -9.05
N LEU A 860 11.62 1.23 -9.82
CA LEU A 860 12.30 2.49 -10.20
C LEU A 860 11.55 3.68 -9.60
N PRO A 861 11.67 3.93 -8.28
CA PRO A 861 10.92 4.98 -7.62
C PRO A 861 11.42 6.37 -8.02
N THR A 862 10.51 7.34 -8.00
CA THR A 862 10.78 8.75 -8.27
C THR A 862 11.89 9.28 -7.36
N THR A 863 12.84 9.99 -7.95
CA THR A 863 13.92 10.68 -7.24
C THR A 863 13.54 12.13 -7.02
N ASN A 864 13.57 12.57 -5.77
CA ASN A 864 13.30 13.94 -5.38
C ASN A 864 14.54 14.61 -4.77
N LEU A 865 14.94 15.77 -5.30
CA LEU A 865 15.96 16.63 -4.69
C LEU A 865 15.37 18.02 -4.44
N SER A 866 15.23 18.37 -3.17
CA SER A 866 14.59 19.62 -2.73
C SER A 866 15.50 20.46 -1.83
N ILE A 867 15.39 21.78 -1.91
CA ILE A 867 16.12 22.75 -1.08
C ILE A 867 15.18 23.35 -0.04
N TYR A 868 15.67 23.56 1.18
CA TYR A 868 14.94 24.04 2.34
C TYR A 868 15.71 25.17 3.04
N ASN A 869 14.99 26.10 3.65
CA ASN A 869 15.60 27.14 4.50
C ASN A 869 15.79 26.67 5.96
N LEU A 870 16.34 27.53 6.82
CA LEU A 870 16.54 27.26 8.26
C LEU A 870 15.27 26.91 9.05
N LEU A 871 14.08 27.26 8.53
CA LEU A 871 12.80 26.94 9.14
C LEU A 871 12.22 25.62 8.61
N GLY A 872 12.97 24.88 7.80
CA GLY A 872 12.49 23.65 7.16
C GLY A 872 11.48 23.88 6.03
N ARG A 873 11.28 25.14 5.57
CA ARG A 873 10.39 25.40 4.43
C ARG A 873 11.10 25.13 3.12
N ARG A 874 10.46 24.37 2.24
CA ARG A 874 10.96 24.09 0.88
C ARG A 874 11.02 25.39 0.07
N VAL A 875 12.18 25.65 -0.50
CA VAL A 875 12.53 26.81 -1.33
C VAL A 875 12.24 26.51 -2.80
N VAL A 876 12.73 25.37 -3.28
CA VAL A 876 12.59 24.88 -4.66
C VAL A 876 12.83 23.37 -4.68
N THR A 877 12.17 22.66 -5.60
CA THR A 877 12.50 21.28 -5.98
C THR A 877 13.31 21.33 -7.26
N LEU A 878 14.50 20.74 -7.26
CA LEU A 878 15.40 20.73 -8.41
C LEU A 878 15.19 19.50 -9.29
N VAL A 879 14.79 18.38 -8.68
CA VAL A 879 14.58 17.10 -9.36
C VAL A 879 13.35 16.43 -8.76
N ASP A 880 12.47 15.96 -9.64
CA ASP A 880 11.25 15.21 -9.27
C ASP A 880 10.85 14.30 -10.44
N LYS A 881 11.63 13.25 -10.66
CA LYS A 881 11.44 12.33 -11.79
C LYS A 881 11.98 10.95 -11.48
N VAL A 882 11.49 9.94 -12.18
CA VAL A 882 12.12 8.61 -12.17
C VAL A 882 13.54 8.76 -12.73
N GLN A 883 14.52 8.31 -11.94
CA GLN A 883 15.91 8.24 -12.34
C GLN A 883 16.42 6.84 -12.06
N ILE A 884 17.18 6.30 -13.00
CA ILE A 884 17.85 5.01 -12.89
C ILE A 884 18.99 5.08 -11.84
N PRO A 885 19.54 3.94 -11.38
CA PRO A 885 20.75 3.95 -10.57
C PRO A 885 21.91 4.64 -11.30
N GLY A 886 22.66 5.51 -10.62
CA GLY A 886 23.70 6.32 -11.27
C GLY A 886 24.11 7.53 -10.44
N THR A 887 25.14 8.26 -10.91
CA THR A 887 25.56 9.54 -10.31
C THR A 887 25.06 10.71 -11.16
N TYR A 888 24.49 11.71 -10.50
CA TYR A 888 23.82 12.85 -11.11
C TYR A 888 24.35 14.15 -10.54
N GLU A 889 24.25 15.22 -11.33
CA GLU A 889 24.54 16.58 -10.90
C GLU A 889 23.39 17.51 -11.30
N VAL A 890 23.06 18.45 -10.40
CA VAL A 890 22.08 19.49 -10.69
C VAL A 890 22.54 20.82 -10.13
N GLU A 891 22.40 21.88 -10.92
CA GLU A 891 22.76 23.24 -10.52
C GLU A 891 21.60 23.92 -9.80
N TRP A 892 21.91 24.63 -8.72
CA TRP A 892 21.01 25.60 -8.11
C TRP A 892 21.62 27.00 -8.20
N ASP A 893 20.86 27.94 -8.73
CA ASP A 893 21.25 29.33 -8.96
C ASP A 893 20.92 30.28 -7.79
N GLY A 894 20.45 29.75 -6.66
CA GLY A 894 20.02 30.54 -5.52
C GLY A 894 18.65 31.19 -5.68
N SER A 895 17.80 30.69 -6.60
CA SER A 895 16.40 31.13 -6.74
C SER A 895 15.41 30.22 -5.99
N ALA A 896 14.25 30.78 -5.62
CA ALA A 896 13.10 30.02 -5.14
C ALA A 896 12.25 29.53 -6.31
N HIS A 897 11.29 28.64 -6.06
CA HIS A 897 10.31 28.15 -7.05
C HIS A 897 9.52 29.26 -7.78
N THR A 898 9.48 30.48 -7.24
CA THR A 898 8.88 31.67 -7.88
C THR A 898 9.81 32.39 -8.86
N GLY A 899 11.02 31.88 -9.09
CA GLY A 899 12.08 32.49 -9.90
C GLY A 899 12.79 33.68 -9.23
N GLN A 900 12.47 33.98 -7.97
CA GLN A 900 13.06 35.10 -7.24
C GLN A 900 14.31 34.68 -6.45
N PRO A 901 15.39 35.49 -6.39
CA PRO A 901 16.58 35.17 -5.63
C PRO A 901 16.29 35.07 -4.12
N VAL A 902 16.86 34.07 -3.46
CA VAL A 902 16.73 33.91 -2.01
C VAL A 902 17.73 34.78 -1.23
N ALA A 903 17.54 34.89 0.09
CA ALA A 903 18.44 35.66 0.95
C ALA A 903 19.76 34.91 1.20
N SER A 904 20.86 35.63 1.46
CA SER A 904 22.09 34.98 1.93
C SER A 904 21.84 34.29 3.27
N GLY A 905 22.35 33.08 3.45
CA GLY A 905 22.05 32.31 4.64
C GLY A 905 22.38 30.83 4.50
N VAL A 906 21.99 30.08 5.53
CA VAL A 906 22.12 28.62 5.56
C VAL A 906 20.87 28.00 4.95
N TYR A 907 21.10 27.04 4.06
CA TYR A 907 20.07 26.21 3.44
C TYR A 907 20.40 24.73 3.65
N PHE A 908 19.39 23.90 3.56
CA PHE A 908 19.53 22.45 3.53
C PHE A 908 19.03 21.93 2.20
N TYR A 909 19.57 20.84 1.71
CA TYR A 909 19.03 20.14 0.56
C TYR A 909 18.91 18.66 0.92
N LYS A 910 17.81 18.05 0.46
CA LYS A 910 17.43 16.68 0.78
C LYS A 910 17.20 15.94 -0.53
N LEU A 911 17.82 14.77 -0.63
CA LEU A 911 17.58 13.78 -1.67
C LEU A 911 16.72 12.66 -1.07
N SER A 912 15.73 12.18 -1.81
CA SER A 912 14.95 11.00 -1.47
C SER A 912 14.62 10.19 -2.71
N ARG A 913 14.58 8.86 -2.56
CA ARG A 913 14.19 7.90 -3.61
C ARG A 913 13.70 6.62 -2.95
N GLY A 914 12.42 6.27 -3.11
CA GLY A 914 11.81 5.16 -2.39
C GLY A 914 12.01 5.31 -0.87
N THR A 915 12.57 4.28 -0.23
CA THR A 915 12.88 4.28 1.21
C THR A 915 14.19 4.99 1.57
N ASP A 916 15.02 5.37 0.59
CA ASP A 916 16.30 6.04 0.83
C ASP A 916 16.14 7.56 0.96
N SER A 917 16.81 8.17 1.95
CA SER A 917 16.87 9.63 2.07
C SER A 917 18.11 10.15 2.79
N GLN A 918 18.64 11.29 2.31
CA GLN A 918 19.77 11.99 2.91
C GLN A 918 19.61 13.50 2.80
N SER A 919 20.21 14.25 3.74
CA SER A 919 20.20 15.72 3.73
C SER A 919 21.58 16.29 4.04
N LYS A 920 21.91 17.41 3.40
CA LYS A 920 23.14 18.17 3.67
C LYS A 920 22.87 19.67 3.74
N LYS A 921 23.85 20.40 4.28
CA LYS A 921 23.78 21.84 4.55
C LYS A 921 24.64 22.61 3.55
N MET A 922 24.14 23.73 3.03
CA MET A 922 24.86 24.67 2.18
C MET A 922 24.74 26.11 2.66
N ILE A 923 25.67 26.96 2.24
CA ILE A 923 25.74 28.38 2.64
C ILE A 923 25.77 29.24 1.38
N LEU A 924 24.74 30.05 1.18
CA LEU A 924 24.68 31.05 0.12
C LEU A 924 25.25 32.38 0.63
N LEU A 925 26.27 32.90 -0.04
CA LEU A 925 26.80 34.26 0.14
C LEU A 925 26.37 35.13 -1.04
N LYS A 926 26.04 36.39 -0.78
CA LYS A 926 25.86 37.40 -1.84
C LYS A 926 27.13 38.22 -2.01
#